data_AF-A0A2N6NAY9-F1
#
_entry.id   AF-A0A2N6NAY9-F1
#
_cell.length_a   1.000
_cell.length_b   1.000
_cell.length_c   1.000
_cell.angle_alpha   90.00
_cell.angle_beta   90.00
_cell.angle_gamma   90.00
#
_symmetry.space_group_name_H-M   'P 1'
#
loop_
_entity.id
_entity.type
_entity.pdbx_description
1 polymer ?
#
loop_
_entity_poly.entity_id
_entity_poly.type
_entity_poly.pdbx_seq_one_letter_code
_entity_poly.pdbx_strand_id
1 'polypeptide(L)'
;MDYKFSTVIDASAHDKEGLCPGIDLRIHEAADLEEVGAFRAQEDWRRLVGPLENPYRGLLGPTFSFIAVTVPGCLPDRLEIIAYALEVGFIHDDVIDNDIQDADLGEMGATLQDVGELKAKSASGKAKIAAQIIQEMMAIDPERATTVAKSWALCVQHSSRRQKVTDFKTLEEYIPYRAFDVGYMLWHGLVTFGCALTIPDDEADQVEQLLMPALATASLTNDLFSFEKERDDTNVQNGVLVVMKEHGCTEEAAREILKERIRAECAKYVRNVKDVSARTDLSLDTKKYIETIQYTLSGNLAWSTQCLRYHKNIKPNESQMLRATEGVAKHPATWVPKDTGECLADNIQCNGLLSEELPMVNIIMRETGDGVNGVDDANIVNGVNHGNANGLDGANHLNGIACSKDSTDIREANIINGINGRDNAGSVNGFTYTNGGDVAAKANGADIAQDWAVSGKSCLDLFDPKNLMTVALDRNLKDLDDSVILQPYHYLKSLPSKGIRDQAIDALNKWLAVPAESTVRIKSIIQMLHGASLMLDDMQDASPLRRGKPSTHSIYGTAQTINSATYQYIQATTVASQLGNPSCLAIFIEEMQQLHVGQSYDLHWTENARCPSVPEYLKMVDKKTGGMFRMLTRLMLAESPTGAQITDADLSRFSCLIGRFFQIRDDYQNLTSADYAQQKGFAEDLDEGKYSFALIHCIQTLGAHAKFAQDAMHLHALLMKRRIEGKLSVEMKKEILAMMNKAKSLNCTLSLLRQLFDELEREVGILEGNFGRDNLSLRVMLEMMRV
;
A
#
# COMPACT_ATOMS: atom_id res chain seq x y z
N MET A 1 -10.65 -25.10 -17.57
CA MET A 1 -10.11 -25.86 -16.41
C MET A 1 -10.85 -27.22 -16.27
N ASP A 2 -10.22 -28.28 -15.72
CA ASP A 2 -10.94 -29.51 -15.34
C ASP A 2 -11.55 -29.34 -13.94
N TYR A 3 -12.86 -29.10 -13.87
CA TYR A 3 -13.60 -28.95 -12.63
C TYR A 3 -13.92 -30.32 -12.01
N LYS A 4 -12.97 -30.87 -11.24
CA LYS A 4 -13.05 -32.23 -10.67
C LYS A 4 -14.03 -32.38 -9.50
N PHE A 5 -14.33 -31.29 -8.80
CA PHE A 5 -15.10 -31.30 -7.56
C PHE A 5 -16.43 -30.54 -7.68
N SER A 6 -16.88 -30.24 -8.90
CA SER A 6 -18.16 -29.58 -9.12
C SER A 6 -18.88 -30.08 -10.36
N THR A 7 -20.20 -29.92 -10.35
CA THR A 7 -21.08 -30.32 -11.44
C THR A 7 -21.84 -29.12 -11.98
N VAL A 8 -22.11 -29.12 -13.29
CA VAL A 8 -22.96 -28.10 -13.92
C VAL A 8 -24.42 -28.44 -13.60
N ILE A 9 -25.18 -27.42 -13.21
CA ILE A 9 -26.61 -27.51 -12.92
C ILE A 9 -27.41 -26.55 -13.79
N ASP A 10 -28.69 -26.83 -13.96
CA ASP A 10 -29.57 -26.00 -14.78
C ASP A 10 -29.78 -24.61 -14.15
N ALA A 11 -29.23 -23.58 -14.79
CA ALA A 11 -29.33 -22.20 -14.34
C ALA A 11 -30.72 -21.60 -14.57
N SER A 12 -31.57 -22.18 -15.43
CA SER A 12 -32.85 -21.57 -15.83
C SER A 12 -33.84 -21.37 -14.69
N ALA A 13 -33.74 -22.19 -13.64
CA ALA A 13 -34.55 -22.06 -12.43
C ALA A 13 -34.14 -20.86 -11.54
N HIS A 14 -32.90 -20.38 -11.69
CA HIS A 14 -32.26 -19.42 -10.79
C HIS A 14 -31.91 -18.09 -11.46
N ASP A 15 -31.61 -18.09 -12.77
CA ASP A 15 -31.45 -16.88 -13.58
C ASP A 15 -32.65 -16.69 -14.52
N LYS A 16 -33.84 -16.47 -13.93
CA LYS A 16 -35.09 -16.30 -14.69
C LYS A 16 -35.08 -15.06 -15.60
N GLU A 17 -34.22 -14.09 -15.28
CA GLU A 17 -34.15 -12.81 -15.95
C GLU A 17 -32.93 -12.67 -16.87
N GLY A 18 -32.10 -13.72 -16.99
CA GLY A 18 -30.91 -13.74 -17.83
C GLY A 18 -29.88 -12.67 -17.46
N LEU A 19 -29.63 -12.46 -16.16
CA LEU A 19 -28.68 -11.49 -15.63
C LEU A 19 -27.21 -11.92 -15.84
N CYS A 20 -26.93 -13.22 -15.90
CA CYS A 20 -25.59 -13.77 -16.15
C CYS A 20 -25.53 -14.58 -17.46
N PRO A 21 -25.74 -13.95 -18.63
CA PRO A 21 -25.84 -14.67 -19.88
C PRO A 21 -24.51 -15.32 -20.28
N GLY A 22 -24.55 -16.60 -20.65
CA GLY A 22 -23.40 -17.33 -21.20
C GLY A 22 -22.42 -17.86 -20.15
N ILE A 23 -22.84 -17.93 -18.88
CA ILE A 23 -22.09 -18.55 -17.79
C ILE A 23 -22.90 -19.72 -17.24
N ASP A 24 -22.29 -20.90 -17.16
CA ASP A 24 -22.91 -22.07 -16.53
C ASP A 24 -22.96 -21.90 -15.00
N LEU A 25 -24.04 -22.36 -14.36
CA LEU A 25 -24.08 -22.50 -12.91
C LEU A 25 -23.44 -23.83 -12.51
N ARG A 26 -22.47 -23.79 -11.58
CA ARG A 26 -21.81 -24.98 -11.03
C ARG A 26 -22.07 -25.07 -9.53
N ILE A 27 -22.13 -26.29 -9.01
CA ILE A 27 -22.19 -26.56 -7.56
C ILE A 27 -21.07 -27.53 -7.16
N HIS A 28 -20.36 -27.20 -6.09
CA HIS A 28 -19.32 -28.01 -5.49
C HIS A 28 -19.91 -29.27 -4.84
N GLU A 29 -19.29 -30.42 -5.05
CA GLU A 29 -19.78 -31.71 -4.53
C GLU A 29 -19.66 -31.84 -3.01
N ALA A 30 -18.74 -31.07 -2.41
CA ALA A 30 -18.49 -31.05 -0.96
C ALA A 30 -19.11 -29.83 -0.25
N ALA A 31 -20.32 -29.43 -0.64
CA ALA A 31 -20.99 -28.24 -0.09
C ALA A 31 -21.21 -28.31 1.44
N ASP A 32 -21.19 -29.50 2.04
CA ASP A 32 -21.33 -29.69 3.49
C ASP A 32 -20.09 -29.23 4.28
N LEU A 33 -18.89 -29.24 3.68
CA LEU A 33 -17.68 -28.67 4.29
C LEU A 33 -17.80 -27.15 4.47
N GLU A 34 -18.49 -26.47 3.54
CA GLU A 34 -18.79 -25.04 3.68
C GLU A 34 -19.75 -24.79 4.85
N GLU A 35 -20.77 -25.64 5.00
CA GLU A 35 -21.70 -25.54 6.13
C GLU A 35 -20.98 -25.70 7.46
N VAL A 36 -20.08 -26.68 7.59
CA VAL A 36 -19.26 -26.88 8.79
C VAL A 36 -18.39 -25.66 9.07
N GLY A 37 -17.67 -25.14 8.06
CA GLY A 37 -16.81 -23.97 8.22
C GLY A 37 -17.58 -22.74 8.71
N ALA A 38 -18.75 -22.48 8.13
CA ALA A 38 -19.61 -21.38 8.55
C ALA A 38 -20.13 -21.55 9.99
N PHE A 39 -20.66 -22.72 10.36
CA PHE A 39 -21.15 -22.94 11.72
C PHE A 39 -20.02 -22.90 12.77
N ARG A 40 -18.83 -23.40 12.43
CA ARG A 40 -17.64 -23.29 13.28
C ARG A 40 -17.27 -21.83 13.53
N ALA A 41 -17.31 -20.98 12.50
CA ALA A 41 -17.08 -19.53 12.66
C ALA A 41 -18.14 -18.87 13.54
N GLN A 42 -19.41 -19.22 13.37
CA GLN A 42 -20.50 -18.69 14.21
C GLN A 42 -20.35 -19.10 15.68
N GLU A 43 -19.96 -20.35 15.96
CA GLU A 43 -19.68 -20.85 17.31
C GLU A 43 -18.51 -20.10 17.95
N ASP A 44 -17.41 -19.94 17.22
CA ASP A 44 -16.24 -19.22 17.70
C ASP A 44 -16.51 -17.74 17.95
N TRP A 45 -17.30 -17.08 17.09
CA TRP A 45 -17.73 -15.70 17.30
C TRP A 45 -18.53 -15.55 18.59
N ARG A 46 -19.52 -16.44 18.82
CA ARG A 46 -20.33 -16.45 20.05
C ARG A 46 -19.48 -16.65 21.30
N ARG A 47 -18.43 -17.47 21.19
CA ARG A 47 -17.53 -17.82 22.30
C ARG A 47 -16.52 -16.72 22.60
N LEU A 48 -15.96 -16.08 21.58
CA LEU A 48 -14.79 -15.19 21.70
C LEU A 48 -15.12 -13.71 21.60
N VAL A 49 -16.18 -13.32 20.87
CA VAL A 49 -16.49 -11.92 20.55
C VAL A 49 -17.75 -11.46 21.24
N GLY A 50 -18.91 -12.08 20.95
CA GLY A 50 -20.19 -11.59 21.47
C GLY A 50 -21.40 -12.31 20.90
N PRO A 51 -22.61 -11.95 21.34
CA PRO A 51 -23.84 -12.61 20.92
C PRO A 51 -24.04 -12.50 19.39
N LEU A 52 -24.54 -13.58 18.79
CA LEU A 52 -24.83 -13.70 17.37
C LEU A 52 -26.12 -14.50 17.19
N GLU A 53 -26.96 -14.15 16.21
CA GLU A 53 -28.13 -14.96 15.82
C GLU A 53 -27.71 -16.41 15.54
N ASN A 54 -28.59 -17.36 15.85
CA ASN A 54 -28.32 -18.77 15.66
C ASN A 54 -29.51 -19.48 14.97
N PRO A 55 -29.36 -19.93 13.72
CA PRO A 55 -28.20 -19.74 12.85
C PRO A 55 -28.05 -18.28 12.40
N TYR A 56 -26.82 -17.81 12.26
CA TYR A 56 -26.55 -16.51 11.64
C TYR A 56 -26.83 -16.58 10.14
N ARG A 57 -27.36 -15.50 9.57
CA ARG A 57 -27.79 -15.40 8.17
C ARG A 57 -26.69 -14.79 7.29
N GLY A 58 -25.55 -15.46 7.25
CA GLY A 58 -24.37 -15.11 6.45
C GLY A 58 -24.38 -15.77 5.07
N LEU A 59 -23.34 -16.57 4.79
CA LEU A 59 -23.11 -17.21 3.49
C LEU A 59 -24.02 -18.42 3.19
N LEU A 60 -24.75 -18.92 4.19
CA LEU A 60 -25.57 -20.12 4.06
C LEU A 60 -26.86 -19.88 3.27
N GLY A 61 -27.19 -20.83 2.40
CA GLY A 61 -28.50 -20.98 1.78
C GLY A 61 -28.97 -22.43 1.87
N PRO A 62 -30.29 -22.71 1.89
CA PRO A 62 -30.80 -24.06 2.09
C PRO A 62 -30.44 -25.01 0.94
N THR A 63 -30.33 -24.48 -0.29
CA THR A 63 -29.95 -25.23 -1.50
C THR A 63 -28.54 -24.87 -1.96
N PHE A 64 -28.23 -23.57 -2.00
CA PHE A 64 -26.94 -23.04 -2.43
C PHE A 64 -26.35 -22.20 -1.32
N SER A 65 -25.30 -22.72 -0.70
CA SER A 65 -24.37 -21.91 0.10
C SER A 65 -23.39 -21.21 -0.85
N PHE A 66 -22.92 -20.03 -0.46
CA PHE A 66 -22.24 -19.09 -1.34
C PHE A 66 -21.00 -19.68 -2.04
N ILE A 67 -20.03 -20.22 -1.30
CA ILE A 67 -18.75 -20.72 -1.84
C ILE A 67 -18.97 -21.92 -2.76
N ALA A 68 -19.87 -22.83 -2.39
CA ALA A 68 -20.19 -24.01 -3.17
C ALA A 68 -20.64 -23.67 -4.59
N VAL A 69 -21.28 -22.52 -4.81
CA VAL A 69 -21.72 -22.08 -6.14
C VAL A 69 -20.86 -20.99 -6.78
N THR A 70 -20.02 -20.31 -6.01
CA THR A 70 -19.18 -19.18 -6.50
C THR A 70 -17.72 -19.55 -6.76
N VAL A 71 -17.21 -20.62 -6.11
CA VAL A 71 -15.83 -21.12 -6.27
C VAL A 71 -15.84 -22.62 -6.60
N PRO A 72 -16.40 -23.02 -7.76
CA PRO A 72 -16.57 -24.42 -8.13
C PRO A 72 -15.25 -25.18 -8.37
N GLY A 73 -14.12 -24.46 -8.43
CA GLY A 73 -12.77 -25.03 -8.51
C GLY A 73 -12.02 -25.06 -7.17
N CYS A 74 -12.69 -24.80 -6.05
CA CYS A 74 -12.06 -24.88 -4.74
C CYS A 74 -11.59 -26.31 -4.44
N LEU A 75 -10.44 -26.44 -3.78
CA LEU A 75 -9.95 -27.73 -3.32
C LEU A 75 -10.69 -28.13 -2.03
N PRO A 76 -11.17 -29.39 -1.90
CA PRO A 76 -11.96 -29.80 -0.73
C PRO A 76 -11.26 -29.58 0.62
N ASP A 77 -9.95 -29.78 0.70
CA ASP A 77 -9.14 -29.57 1.90
C ASP A 77 -9.00 -28.08 2.30
N ARG A 78 -9.39 -27.15 1.42
CA ARG A 78 -9.37 -25.70 1.66
C ARG A 78 -10.78 -25.11 1.86
N LEU A 79 -11.84 -25.86 1.51
CA LEU A 79 -13.21 -25.33 1.48
C LEU A 79 -13.70 -24.88 2.86
N GLU A 80 -13.46 -25.67 3.90
CA GLU A 80 -13.92 -25.36 5.26
C GLU A 80 -13.31 -24.05 5.79
N ILE A 81 -11.99 -23.88 5.70
CA ILE A 81 -11.31 -22.69 6.23
C ILE A 81 -11.63 -21.43 5.44
N ILE A 82 -11.92 -21.54 4.14
CA ILE A 82 -12.40 -20.42 3.33
C ILE A 82 -13.82 -20.03 3.72
N ALA A 83 -14.70 -21.01 3.96
CA ALA A 83 -16.04 -20.76 4.47
C ALA A 83 -16.03 -20.12 5.84
N TYR A 84 -15.17 -20.61 6.73
CA TYR A 84 -14.94 -20.01 8.04
C TYR A 84 -14.52 -18.53 7.90
N ALA A 85 -13.51 -18.24 7.08
CA ALA A 85 -12.99 -16.89 6.91
C ALA A 85 -14.03 -15.93 6.29
N LEU A 86 -14.79 -16.39 5.30
CA LEU A 86 -15.82 -15.58 4.65
C LEU A 86 -17.02 -15.31 5.58
N GLU A 87 -17.43 -16.30 6.40
CA GLU A 87 -18.52 -16.11 7.36
C GLU A 87 -18.16 -15.05 8.40
N VAL A 88 -16.92 -15.06 8.89
CA VAL A 88 -16.39 -13.99 9.75
C VAL A 88 -16.48 -12.64 9.05
N GLY A 89 -16.18 -12.57 7.74
CA GLY A 89 -16.34 -11.37 6.92
C GLY A 89 -17.79 -10.85 6.88
N PHE A 90 -18.78 -11.74 6.71
CA PHE A 90 -20.20 -11.36 6.74
C PHE A 90 -20.65 -10.87 8.13
N ILE A 91 -20.30 -11.60 9.18
CA ILE A 91 -20.61 -11.21 10.57
C ILE A 91 -20.03 -9.82 10.85
N HIS A 92 -18.80 -9.60 10.42
CA HIS A 92 -18.09 -8.35 10.60
C HIS A 92 -18.76 -7.18 9.87
N ASP A 93 -19.18 -7.34 8.61
CA ASP A 93 -19.91 -6.31 7.85
C ASP A 93 -21.20 -5.89 8.58
N ASP A 94 -21.99 -6.86 9.08
CA ASP A 94 -23.22 -6.57 9.83
C ASP A 94 -22.98 -5.93 11.21
N VAL A 95 -21.86 -6.25 11.87
CA VAL A 95 -21.53 -5.67 13.18
C VAL A 95 -20.97 -4.24 13.03
N ILE A 96 -20.24 -3.95 11.96
CA ILE A 96 -19.69 -2.61 11.68
C ILE A 96 -20.76 -1.62 11.28
N ASP A 97 -21.75 -2.04 10.48
CA ASP A 97 -22.85 -1.15 10.08
C ASP A 97 -23.65 -0.63 11.30
N ASN A 98 -23.52 -1.30 12.46
CA ASN A 98 -24.14 -0.89 13.72
C ASN A 98 -23.20 -0.13 14.69
N ASP A 99 -21.87 -0.17 14.53
CA ASP A 99 -20.92 0.42 15.49
C ASP A 99 -19.68 1.04 14.81
N ILE A 100 -19.72 2.37 14.60
CA ILE A 100 -18.79 3.12 13.73
C ILE A 100 -17.40 3.40 14.40
N GLN A 101 -17.18 2.98 15.65
CA GLN A 101 -15.91 3.16 16.37
C GLN A 101 -15.41 1.84 16.97
N ASP A 102 -15.04 0.89 16.12
CA ASP A 102 -14.50 -0.38 16.59
C ASP A 102 -12.96 -0.36 16.67
N ALA A 103 -12.43 -0.24 17.89
CA ALA A 103 -11.00 -0.31 18.17
C ALA A 103 -10.39 -1.69 17.82
N ASP A 104 -11.21 -2.74 17.75
CA ASP A 104 -10.75 -4.10 17.49
C ASP A 104 -10.38 -4.31 15.99
N LEU A 105 -10.82 -3.42 15.10
CA LEU A 105 -10.46 -3.42 13.68
C LEU A 105 -8.96 -3.16 13.46
N GLY A 106 -8.41 -2.22 14.22
CA GLY A 106 -6.98 -1.89 14.16
C GLY A 106 -6.13 -3.07 14.65
N GLU A 107 -6.60 -3.80 15.65
CA GLU A 107 -5.92 -4.97 16.21
C GLU A 107 -6.00 -6.18 15.28
N MET A 108 -7.16 -6.43 14.67
CA MET A 108 -7.33 -7.46 13.64
C MET A 108 -6.45 -7.18 12.42
N GLY A 109 -6.44 -5.93 11.93
CA GLY A 109 -5.58 -5.50 10.83
C GLY A 109 -4.08 -5.62 11.17
N ALA A 110 -3.67 -5.25 12.37
CA ALA A 110 -2.28 -5.42 12.83
C ALA A 110 -1.87 -6.90 12.93
N THR A 111 -2.78 -7.76 13.42
CA THR A 111 -2.56 -9.21 13.52
C THR A 111 -2.37 -9.84 12.14
N LEU A 112 -3.14 -9.41 11.14
CA LEU A 112 -3.01 -9.87 9.75
C LEU A 112 -1.71 -9.39 9.07
N GLN A 113 -1.07 -8.33 9.58
CA GLN A 113 0.20 -7.82 9.05
C GLN A 113 1.44 -8.51 9.66
N ASP A 114 1.34 -9.05 10.87
CA ASP A 114 2.46 -9.66 11.62
C ASP A 114 2.46 -11.20 11.53
N VAL A 115 2.59 -11.71 10.30
CA VAL A 115 2.56 -13.16 9.99
C VAL A 115 3.69 -13.96 10.67
N GLY A 116 4.70 -13.29 11.24
CA GLY A 116 5.95 -13.90 11.75
C GLY A 116 5.99 -14.25 13.24
N GLU A 117 5.26 -13.56 14.13
CA GLU A 117 5.26 -13.85 15.58
C GLU A 117 3.89 -13.58 16.23
N LEU A 118 2.94 -14.49 16.05
CA LEU A 118 1.64 -14.46 16.76
C LEU A 118 1.82 -14.82 18.25
N LYS A 119 2.28 -13.88 19.08
CA LYS A 119 2.26 -14.01 20.55
C LYS A 119 0.93 -13.50 21.09
N ALA A 120 0.02 -14.44 21.36
CA ALA A 120 -1.25 -14.20 22.04
C ALA A 120 -1.05 -13.78 23.51
N LYS A 121 -0.77 -12.51 23.78
CA LYS A 121 -1.04 -11.91 25.10
C LYS A 121 -1.74 -10.57 24.91
N SER A 122 -3.00 -10.54 25.37
CA SER A 122 -4.01 -9.46 25.33
C SER A 122 -4.65 -9.11 23.97
N ALA A 123 -4.99 -10.09 23.14
CA ALA A 123 -5.72 -9.87 21.88
C ALA A 123 -7.26 -9.95 22.05
N SER A 124 -8.02 -9.06 21.41
CA SER A 124 -9.49 -9.11 21.28
C SER A 124 -9.99 -10.44 20.70
N GLY A 125 -11.27 -10.75 20.89
CA GLY A 125 -11.90 -11.94 20.31
C GLY A 125 -11.75 -12.01 18.79
N LYS A 126 -11.91 -10.87 18.11
CA LYS A 126 -11.77 -10.75 16.64
C LYS A 126 -10.33 -11.01 16.19
N ALA A 127 -9.34 -10.46 16.90
CA ALA A 127 -7.93 -10.71 16.62
C ALA A 127 -7.54 -12.19 16.80
N LYS A 128 -8.11 -12.89 17.79
CA LYS A 128 -7.89 -14.35 17.96
C LYS A 128 -8.44 -15.16 16.80
N ILE A 129 -9.64 -14.84 16.32
CA ILE A 129 -10.26 -15.50 15.16
C ILE A 129 -9.42 -15.26 13.90
N ALA A 130 -8.98 -14.02 13.66
CA ALA A 130 -8.13 -13.69 12.52
C ALA A 130 -6.78 -14.42 12.55
N ALA A 131 -6.13 -14.46 13.73
CA ALA A 131 -4.90 -15.20 13.94
C ALA A 131 -5.07 -16.70 13.63
N GLN A 132 -6.17 -17.30 14.11
CA GLN A 132 -6.47 -18.71 13.86
C GLN A 132 -6.65 -19.00 12.37
N ILE A 133 -7.39 -18.15 11.65
CA ILE A 133 -7.59 -18.31 10.20
C ILE A 133 -6.26 -18.33 9.46
N ILE A 134 -5.38 -17.36 9.74
CA ILE A 134 -4.08 -17.30 9.09
C ILE A 134 -3.21 -18.50 9.49
N GLN A 135 -3.21 -18.92 10.75
CA GLN A 135 -2.46 -20.11 11.19
C GLN A 135 -2.90 -21.39 10.48
N GLU A 136 -4.21 -21.63 10.35
CA GLU A 136 -4.74 -22.80 9.65
C GLU A 136 -4.44 -22.74 8.16
N MET A 137 -4.59 -21.57 7.52
CA MET A 137 -4.23 -21.39 6.12
C MET A 137 -2.72 -21.58 5.87
N MET A 138 -1.86 -21.09 6.77
CA MET A 138 -0.41 -21.26 6.71
C MET A 138 0.00 -22.73 6.85
N ALA A 139 -0.73 -23.53 7.64
CA ALA A 139 -0.47 -24.95 7.77
C ALA A 139 -0.76 -25.72 6.46
N ILE A 140 -1.65 -25.20 5.60
CA ILE A 140 -2.01 -25.81 4.32
C ILE A 140 -1.11 -25.29 3.18
N ASP A 141 -0.97 -23.98 3.04
CA ASP A 141 -0.26 -23.34 1.93
C ASP A 141 0.30 -21.96 2.36
N PRO A 142 1.53 -21.90 2.90
CA PRO A 142 2.11 -20.67 3.44
C PRO A 142 2.22 -19.52 2.42
N GLU A 143 2.53 -19.84 1.17
CA GLU A 143 2.72 -18.85 0.11
C GLU A 143 1.40 -18.12 -0.16
N ARG A 144 0.31 -18.87 -0.38
CA ARG A 144 -1.00 -18.28 -0.70
C ARG A 144 -1.69 -17.72 0.54
N ALA A 145 -1.48 -18.30 1.71
CA ALA A 145 -1.98 -17.75 2.97
C ALA A 145 -1.38 -16.36 3.25
N THR A 146 -0.13 -16.11 2.84
CA THR A 146 0.48 -14.77 2.94
C THR A 146 -0.25 -13.75 2.08
N THR A 147 -0.69 -14.16 0.87
CA THR A 147 -1.51 -13.33 -0.02
C THR A 147 -2.86 -13.02 0.61
N VAL A 148 -3.54 -14.03 1.20
CA VAL A 148 -4.79 -13.81 1.95
C VAL A 148 -4.60 -12.78 3.07
N ALA A 149 -3.56 -12.93 3.89
CA ALA A 149 -3.27 -12.02 5.00
C ALA A 149 -3.07 -10.57 4.53
N LYS A 150 -2.28 -10.37 3.47
CA LYS A 150 -2.04 -9.06 2.85
C LYS A 150 -3.33 -8.44 2.29
N SER A 151 -4.08 -9.21 1.50
CA SER A 151 -5.32 -8.72 0.88
C SER A 151 -6.40 -8.43 1.92
N TRP A 152 -6.48 -9.23 2.99
CA TRP A 152 -7.42 -9.01 4.08
C TRP A 152 -7.06 -7.77 4.92
N ALA A 153 -5.77 -7.57 5.24
CA ALA A 153 -5.31 -6.37 5.93
C ALA A 153 -5.63 -5.10 5.13
N LEU A 154 -5.43 -5.12 3.80
CA LEU A 154 -5.83 -4.02 2.92
C LEU A 154 -7.35 -3.81 2.93
N CYS A 155 -8.14 -4.87 2.88
CA CYS A 155 -9.60 -4.79 2.94
C CYS A 155 -10.08 -4.09 4.23
N VAL A 156 -9.56 -4.50 5.40
CA VAL A 156 -9.90 -3.89 6.70
C VAL A 156 -9.54 -2.40 6.72
N GLN A 157 -8.38 -2.03 6.19
CA GLN A 157 -7.98 -0.63 6.06
C GLN A 157 -8.90 0.16 5.12
N HIS A 158 -9.37 -0.44 4.02
CA HIS A 158 -10.30 0.20 3.10
C HIS A 158 -11.70 0.38 3.70
N SER A 159 -12.25 -0.65 4.37
CA SER A 159 -13.57 -0.57 5.05
C SER A 159 -13.62 0.51 6.13
N SER A 160 -12.50 0.78 6.82
CA SER A 160 -12.39 1.88 7.79
C SER A 160 -12.50 3.30 7.17
N ARG A 161 -12.47 3.42 5.84
CA ARG A 161 -12.47 4.70 5.10
C ARG A 161 -13.80 5.06 4.43
N ARG A 162 -14.89 4.29 4.63
CA ARG A 162 -16.24 4.45 4.01
C ARG A 162 -16.90 5.85 4.15
N GLN A 163 -16.29 6.82 4.85
CA GLN A 163 -16.91 8.10 5.22
C GLN A 163 -16.71 9.30 4.25
N LYS A 164 -15.96 9.19 3.14
CA LYS A 164 -15.54 10.40 2.38
C LYS A 164 -16.32 10.75 1.11
N VAL A 165 -17.11 9.85 0.52
CA VAL A 165 -17.95 10.16 -0.66
C VAL A 165 -19.26 9.38 -0.56
N THR A 166 -20.37 10.06 -0.29
CA THR A 166 -21.67 9.41 -0.01
C THR A 166 -22.84 9.98 -0.83
N ASP A 167 -22.58 10.86 -1.81
CA ASP A 167 -23.61 11.55 -2.59
C ASP A 167 -23.46 11.33 -4.10
N PHE A 168 -23.36 10.06 -4.53
CA PHE A 168 -23.28 9.70 -5.96
C PHE A 168 -24.51 10.23 -6.71
N LYS A 169 -24.27 10.85 -7.88
CA LYS A 169 -25.34 11.39 -8.73
C LYS A 169 -25.69 10.46 -9.87
N THR A 170 -24.75 9.63 -10.29
CA THR A 170 -24.92 8.68 -11.40
C THR A 170 -24.37 7.30 -11.04
N LEU A 171 -24.89 6.27 -11.70
CA LEU A 171 -24.40 4.91 -11.58
C LEU A 171 -22.92 4.79 -12.01
N GLU A 172 -22.51 5.62 -12.97
CA GLU A 172 -21.15 5.72 -13.51
C GLU A 172 -20.12 6.18 -12.47
N GLU A 173 -20.52 7.11 -11.59
CA GLU A 173 -19.71 7.54 -10.45
C GLU A 173 -19.69 6.48 -9.34
N TYR A 174 -20.79 5.75 -9.18
CA TYR A 174 -20.99 4.78 -8.12
C TYR A 174 -20.24 3.47 -8.34
N ILE A 175 -20.26 2.93 -9.57
CA ILE A 175 -19.69 1.60 -9.89
C ILE A 175 -18.22 1.49 -9.48
N PRO A 176 -17.31 2.42 -9.83
CA PRO A 176 -15.90 2.30 -9.42
C PRO A 176 -15.74 2.28 -7.91
N TYR A 177 -16.51 3.06 -7.17
CA TYR A 177 -16.50 3.03 -5.70
C TYR A 177 -16.98 1.67 -5.17
N ARG A 178 -18.15 1.22 -5.64
CA ARG A 178 -18.80 0.00 -5.15
C ARG A 178 -18.04 -1.28 -5.52
N ALA A 179 -17.36 -1.30 -6.66
CA ALA A 179 -16.55 -2.43 -7.13
C ALA A 179 -15.41 -2.78 -6.15
N PHE A 180 -14.85 -1.79 -5.43
CA PHE A 180 -13.84 -2.02 -4.40
C PHE A 180 -14.43 -2.17 -2.99
N ASP A 181 -15.65 -1.68 -2.75
CA ASP A 181 -16.34 -1.74 -1.46
C ASP A 181 -17.03 -3.09 -1.17
N VAL A 182 -17.30 -3.91 -2.19
CA VAL A 182 -17.97 -5.23 -2.06
C VAL A 182 -17.09 -6.32 -1.41
N GLY A 183 -15.93 -5.95 -0.84
CA GLY A 183 -15.02 -6.91 -0.20
C GLY A 183 -14.15 -7.70 -1.18
N TYR A 184 -13.94 -7.18 -2.40
CA TYR A 184 -13.15 -7.85 -3.45
C TYR A 184 -11.75 -8.28 -2.98
N MET A 185 -11.08 -7.46 -2.17
CA MET A 185 -9.73 -7.77 -1.69
C MET A 185 -9.68 -9.07 -0.88
N LEU A 186 -10.62 -9.26 0.06
CA LEU A 186 -10.73 -10.52 0.79
C LEU A 186 -11.09 -11.67 -0.16
N TRP A 187 -12.05 -11.44 -1.07
CA TRP A 187 -12.48 -12.43 -2.05
C TRP A 187 -11.33 -12.93 -2.95
N HIS A 188 -10.49 -12.02 -3.43
CA HIS A 188 -9.30 -12.35 -4.23
C HIS A 188 -8.37 -13.30 -3.48
N GLY A 189 -8.05 -12.99 -2.22
CA GLY A 189 -7.22 -13.86 -1.38
C GLY A 189 -7.85 -15.25 -1.20
N LEU A 190 -9.16 -15.30 -0.88
CA LEU A 190 -9.85 -16.56 -0.65
C LEU A 190 -9.93 -17.45 -1.89
N VAL A 191 -10.21 -16.88 -3.07
CA VAL A 191 -10.28 -17.66 -4.32
C VAL A 191 -8.89 -18.15 -4.75
N THR A 192 -7.85 -17.31 -4.64
CA THR A 192 -6.47 -17.72 -4.97
C THR A 192 -5.98 -18.81 -4.03
N PHE A 193 -6.26 -18.70 -2.73
CA PHE A 193 -5.98 -19.75 -1.76
C PHE A 193 -6.78 -21.03 -2.05
N GLY A 194 -8.11 -20.94 -2.25
CA GLY A 194 -8.97 -22.11 -2.44
C GLY A 194 -8.71 -22.90 -3.71
N CYS A 195 -8.38 -22.22 -4.80
CA CYS A 195 -8.06 -22.85 -6.07
C CYS A 195 -6.56 -23.15 -6.24
N ALA A 196 -5.74 -22.87 -5.22
CA ALA A 196 -4.28 -22.98 -5.28
C ALA A 196 -3.67 -22.26 -6.50
N LEU A 197 -4.04 -20.99 -6.69
CA LEU A 197 -3.57 -20.14 -7.79
C LEU A 197 -2.57 -19.11 -7.28
N THR A 198 -1.50 -18.86 -8.04
CA THR A 198 -0.57 -17.76 -7.76
C THR A 198 -0.63 -16.76 -8.92
N ILE A 199 -0.98 -15.51 -8.62
CA ILE A 199 -0.95 -14.42 -9.60
C ILE A 199 0.41 -13.73 -9.48
N PRO A 200 1.22 -13.69 -10.55
CA PRO A 200 2.48 -12.96 -10.54
C PRO A 200 2.28 -11.47 -10.26
N ASP A 201 3.18 -10.87 -9.47
CA ASP A 201 3.11 -9.45 -9.09
C ASP A 201 3.11 -8.51 -10.30
N ASP A 202 3.80 -8.89 -11.39
CA ASP A 202 3.84 -8.15 -12.65
C ASP A 202 2.55 -8.26 -13.49
N GLU A 203 1.67 -9.22 -13.18
CA GLU A 203 0.36 -9.39 -13.82
C GLU A 203 -0.78 -8.72 -13.01
N ALA A 204 -0.53 -8.31 -11.76
CA ALA A 204 -1.57 -7.86 -10.82
C ALA A 204 -2.42 -6.69 -11.34
N ASP A 205 -1.78 -5.60 -11.81
CA ASP A 205 -2.46 -4.42 -12.34
C ASP A 205 -3.34 -4.77 -13.56
N GLN A 206 -2.87 -5.70 -14.38
CA GLN A 206 -3.59 -6.13 -15.56
C GLN A 206 -4.79 -7.02 -15.18
N VAL A 207 -4.64 -7.89 -14.18
CA VAL A 207 -5.73 -8.70 -13.63
C VAL A 207 -6.83 -7.81 -13.06
N GLU A 208 -6.47 -6.77 -12.31
CA GLU A 208 -7.44 -5.82 -11.76
C GLU A 208 -8.29 -5.17 -12.86
N GLN A 209 -7.67 -4.70 -13.94
CA GLN A 209 -8.39 -4.11 -15.08
C GLN A 209 -9.31 -5.12 -15.78
N LEU A 210 -8.87 -6.36 -15.94
CA LEU A 210 -9.67 -7.42 -16.55
C LEU A 210 -10.89 -7.81 -15.71
N LEU A 211 -10.81 -7.63 -14.39
CA LEU A 211 -11.85 -7.99 -13.43
C LEU A 211 -12.90 -6.90 -13.22
N MET A 212 -12.64 -5.65 -13.56
CA MET A 212 -13.58 -4.54 -13.33
C MET A 212 -15.03 -4.82 -13.76
N PRO A 213 -15.32 -5.42 -14.94
CA PRO A 213 -16.69 -5.77 -15.29
C PRO A 213 -17.31 -6.84 -14.38
N ALA A 214 -16.54 -7.83 -13.93
CA ALA A 214 -17.02 -8.84 -12.97
C ALA A 214 -17.31 -8.22 -11.61
N LEU A 215 -16.45 -7.32 -11.13
CA LEU A 215 -16.67 -6.61 -9.86
C LEU A 215 -17.94 -5.78 -9.91
N ALA A 216 -18.14 -5.02 -11.00
CA ALA A 216 -19.37 -4.28 -11.22
C ALA A 216 -20.60 -5.19 -11.24
N THR A 217 -20.56 -6.31 -11.96
CA THR A 217 -21.67 -7.29 -11.97
C THR A 217 -21.96 -7.82 -10.57
N ALA A 218 -20.95 -8.23 -9.81
CA ALA A 218 -21.13 -8.79 -8.46
C ALA A 218 -21.69 -7.75 -7.48
N SER A 219 -21.15 -6.53 -7.51
CA SER A 219 -21.60 -5.38 -6.72
C SER A 219 -23.06 -5.02 -6.98
N LEU A 220 -23.44 -4.82 -8.25
CA LEU A 220 -24.80 -4.41 -8.59
C LEU A 220 -25.82 -5.55 -8.37
N THR A 221 -25.39 -6.80 -8.50
CA THR A 221 -26.21 -7.96 -8.13
C THR A 221 -26.47 -7.97 -6.62
N ASN A 222 -25.43 -7.75 -5.80
CA ASN A 222 -25.59 -7.62 -4.36
C ASN A 222 -26.58 -6.50 -4.02
N ASP A 223 -26.38 -5.29 -4.56
CA ASP A 223 -27.27 -4.14 -4.33
C ASP A 223 -28.73 -4.43 -4.69
N LEU A 224 -28.97 -5.14 -5.80
CA LEU A 224 -30.31 -5.49 -6.25
C LEU A 224 -31.06 -6.39 -5.25
N PHE A 225 -30.37 -7.34 -4.62
CA PHE A 225 -30.98 -8.31 -3.70
C PHE A 225 -30.86 -7.91 -2.22
N SER A 226 -29.90 -7.06 -1.86
CA SER A 226 -29.74 -6.55 -0.50
C SER A 226 -30.60 -5.30 -0.24
N PHE A 227 -31.18 -4.70 -1.28
CA PHE A 227 -31.95 -3.46 -1.15
C PHE A 227 -33.02 -3.50 -0.05
N GLU A 228 -33.83 -4.57 0.04
CA GLU A 228 -34.87 -4.70 1.06
C GLU A 228 -34.31 -4.76 2.49
N LYS A 229 -33.07 -5.25 2.64
CA LYS A 229 -32.35 -5.27 3.90
C LYS A 229 -31.83 -3.88 4.24
N GLU A 230 -31.28 -3.16 3.27
CA GLU A 230 -30.50 -1.93 3.47
C GLU A 230 -31.32 -0.63 3.36
N ARG A 231 -32.50 -0.65 2.72
CA ARG A 231 -33.26 0.57 2.38
C ARG A 231 -33.66 1.45 3.57
N ASP A 232 -33.74 0.85 4.77
CA ASP A 232 -34.14 1.54 6.00
C ASP A 232 -32.91 2.03 6.81
N ASP A 233 -31.69 1.78 6.32
CA ASP A 233 -30.45 2.22 6.96
C ASP A 233 -30.16 3.69 6.69
N THR A 234 -29.73 4.40 7.74
CA THR A 234 -29.53 5.87 7.69
C THR A 234 -28.42 6.35 6.74
N ASN A 235 -27.58 5.44 6.23
CA ASN A 235 -26.41 5.77 5.41
C ASN A 235 -26.25 4.84 4.19
N VAL A 236 -27.36 4.25 3.71
CA VAL A 236 -27.34 3.25 2.63
C VAL A 236 -26.75 3.79 1.32
N GLN A 237 -25.74 3.09 0.80
CA GLN A 237 -25.10 3.35 -0.50
C GLN A 237 -25.41 2.19 -1.44
N ASN A 238 -26.57 2.21 -2.07
CA ASN A 238 -27.07 1.11 -2.89
C ASN A 238 -27.42 1.58 -4.31
N GLY A 239 -27.00 0.83 -5.33
CA GLY A 239 -27.21 1.14 -6.75
C GLY A 239 -28.66 1.42 -7.14
N VAL A 240 -29.65 0.79 -6.49
CA VAL A 240 -31.08 1.08 -6.74
C VAL A 240 -31.41 2.54 -6.41
N LEU A 241 -30.93 3.06 -5.28
CA LEU A 241 -31.16 4.46 -4.88
C LEU A 241 -30.45 5.44 -5.80
N VAL A 242 -29.23 5.10 -6.24
CA VAL A 242 -28.46 5.93 -7.16
C VAL A 242 -29.21 6.07 -8.49
N VAL A 243 -29.73 4.97 -9.03
CA VAL A 243 -30.51 4.97 -10.28
C VAL A 243 -31.84 5.71 -10.13
N MET A 244 -32.56 5.52 -9.00
CA MET A 244 -33.79 6.28 -8.73
C MET A 244 -33.54 7.78 -8.77
N LYS A 245 -32.42 8.23 -8.19
CA LYS A 245 -32.03 9.64 -8.13
C LYS A 245 -31.52 10.17 -9.47
N GLU A 246 -30.70 9.40 -10.17
CA GLU A 246 -30.15 9.76 -11.49
C GLU A 246 -31.26 9.97 -12.52
N HIS A 247 -32.25 9.05 -12.56
CA HIS A 247 -33.29 9.04 -13.57
C HIS A 247 -34.63 9.63 -13.11
N GLY A 248 -34.78 9.96 -11.82
CA GLY A 248 -36.04 10.43 -11.25
C GLY A 248 -37.19 9.42 -11.42
N CYS A 249 -36.90 8.13 -11.27
CA CYS A 249 -37.82 7.03 -11.58
C CYS A 249 -38.29 6.26 -10.34
N THR A 250 -39.27 5.36 -10.50
CA THR A 250 -39.74 4.50 -9.40
C THR A 250 -38.71 3.42 -9.07
N GLU A 251 -38.85 2.78 -7.91
CA GLU A 251 -37.99 1.66 -7.50
C GLU A 251 -38.02 0.52 -8.52
N GLU A 252 -39.20 0.17 -9.03
CA GLU A 252 -39.36 -0.90 -10.02
C GLU A 252 -38.61 -0.56 -11.33
N ALA A 253 -38.74 0.69 -11.79
CA ALA A 253 -38.00 1.15 -12.97
C ALA A 253 -36.48 1.17 -12.73
N ALA A 254 -36.04 1.59 -11.54
CA ALA A 254 -34.64 1.60 -11.18
C ALA A 254 -34.02 0.20 -11.13
N ARG A 255 -34.76 -0.79 -10.60
CA ARG A 255 -34.34 -2.19 -10.61
C ARG A 255 -34.18 -2.72 -12.02
N GLU A 256 -35.07 -2.40 -12.95
CA GLU A 256 -34.94 -2.81 -14.35
C GLU A 256 -33.71 -2.19 -15.04
N ILE A 257 -33.44 -0.90 -14.80
CA ILE A 257 -32.22 -0.24 -15.30
C ILE A 257 -30.95 -0.91 -14.71
N LEU A 258 -30.96 -1.21 -13.41
CA LEU A 258 -29.86 -1.88 -12.73
C LEU A 258 -29.62 -3.28 -13.32
N LYS A 259 -30.68 -4.05 -13.57
CA LYS A 259 -30.62 -5.36 -14.23
C LYS A 259 -30.05 -5.29 -15.64
N GLU A 260 -30.44 -4.30 -16.44
CA GLU A 260 -29.82 -4.06 -17.75
C GLU A 260 -28.33 -3.78 -17.64
N ARG A 261 -27.92 -2.99 -16.64
CA ARG A 261 -26.49 -2.73 -16.39
C ARG A 261 -25.74 -3.99 -15.97
N ILE A 262 -26.30 -4.81 -15.08
CA ILE A 262 -25.75 -6.10 -14.66
C ILE A 262 -25.48 -6.99 -15.88
N ARG A 263 -26.47 -7.13 -16.78
CA ARG A 263 -26.32 -7.90 -18.03
C ARG A 263 -25.19 -7.38 -18.92
N ALA A 264 -25.10 -6.05 -19.06
CA ALA A 264 -24.09 -5.41 -19.90
C ALA A 264 -22.67 -5.64 -19.37
N GLU A 265 -22.44 -5.47 -18.06
CA GLU A 265 -21.14 -5.71 -17.43
C GLU A 265 -20.78 -7.21 -17.46
N CYS A 266 -21.75 -8.09 -17.22
CA CYS A 266 -21.53 -9.54 -17.27
C CYS A 266 -21.10 -9.98 -18.68
N ALA A 267 -21.77 -9.47 -19.72
CA ALA A 267 -21.41 -9.75 -21.11
C ALA A 267 -20.03 -9.18 -21.51
N LYS A 268 -19.57 -8.07 -20.90
CA LYS A 268 -18.18 -7.62 -21.05
C LYS A 268 -17.22 -8.61 -20.41
N TYR A 269 -17.53 -9.09 -19.21
CA TYR A 269 -16.66 -10.05 -18.53
C TYR A 269 -16.54 -11.39 -19.27
N VAL A 270 -17.65 -11.93 -19.78
CA VAL A 270 -17.63 -13.15 -20.61
C VAL A 270 -16.75 -13.00 -21.86
N ARG A 271 -16.68 -11.78 -22.43
CA ARG A 271 -15.72 -11.49 -23.51
C ARG A 271 -14.29 -11.49 -23.00
N ASN A 272 -14.01 -10.84 -21.87
CA ASN A 272 -12.68 -10.86 -21.24
C ASN A 272 -12.19 -12.29 -20.99
N VAL A 273 -13.04 -13.19 -20.49
CA VAL A 273 -12.69 -14.61 -20.27
C VAL A 273 -12.27 -15.29 -21.58
N LYS A 274 -13.04 -15.07 -22.67
CA LYS A 274 -12.72 -15.61 -24.00
C LYS A 274 -11.40 -15.05 -24.53
N ASP A 275 -11.19 -13.75 -24.42
CA ASP A 275 -9.99 -13.09 -24.92
C ASP A 275 -8.74 -13.54 -24.13
N VAL A 276 -8.84 -13.62 -22.81
CA VAL A 276 -7.78 -14.08 -21.91
C VAL A 276 -7.39 -15.54 -22.19
N SER A 277 -8.34 -16.39 -22.55
CA SER A 277 -8.06 -17.80 -22.89
C SER A 277 -7.10 -17.95 -24.09
N ALA A 278 -7.11 -16.99 -25.02
CA ALA A 278 -6.27 -17.00 -26.22
C ALA A 278 -4.93 -16.27 -26.05
N ARG A 279 -4.76 -15.50 -24.97
CA ARG A 279 -3.54 -14.73 -24.70
C ARG A 279 -2.36 -15.64 -24.39
N THR A 280 -1.15 -15.27 -24.81
CA THR A 280 0.09 -16.05 -24.55
C THR A 280 1.00 -15.39 -23.52
N ASP A 281 0.74 -14.14 -23.19
CA ASP A 281 1.52 -13.29 -22.29
C ASP A 281 1.08 -13.35 -20.82
N LEU A 282 -0.05 -14.00 -20.54
CA LEU A 282 -0.52 -14.25 -19.18
C LEU A 282 -0.18 -15.67 -18.72
N SER A 283 0.20 -15.79 -17.45
CA SER A 283 0.41 -17.04 -16.76
C SER A 283 -0.83 -17.93 -16.78
N LEU A 284 -0.59 -19.24 -16.65
CA LEU A 284 -1.69 -20.21 -16.63
C LEU A 284 -2.61 -19.99 -15.43
N ASP A 285 -2.06 -19.62 -14.27
CA ASP A 285 -2.84 -19.40 -13.06
C ASP A 285 -3.67 -18.12 -13.12
N THR A 286 -3.16 -17.07 -13.77
CA THR A 286 -3.98 -15.88 -14.08
C THR A 286 -5.15 -16.21 -15.00
N LYS A 287 -4.93 -16.98 -16.07
CA LYS A 287 -6.03 -17.40 -16.96
C LYS A 287 -7.09 -18.21 -16.21
N LYS A 288 -6.64 -19.14 -15.37
CA LYS A 288 -7.50 -19.93 -14.48
C LYS A 288 -8.28 -19.05 -13.51
N TYR A 289 -7.64 -18.03 -12.94
CA TYR A 289 -8.29 -17.11 -12.02
C TYR A 289 -9.42 -16.32 -12.70
N ILE A 290 -9.14 -15.75 -13.87
CA ILE A 290 -10.16 -15.08 -14.70
C ILE A 290 -11.29 -16.05 -15.09
N GLU A 291 -10.97 -17.28 -15.48
CA GLU A 291 -11.98 -18.32 -15.76
C GLU A 291 -12.82 -18.65 -14.51
N THR A 292 -12.22 -18.73 -13.33
CA THR A 292 -12.93 -19.06 -12.08
C THR A 292 -13.89 -17.95 -11.66
N ILE A 293 -13.51 -16.68 -11.77
CA ILE A 293 -14.33 -15.55 -11.31
C ILE A 293 -15.65 -15.42 -12.10
N GLN A 294 -15.75 -15.96 -13.32
CA GLN A 294 -17.04 -15.95 -14.03
C GLN A 294 -18.12 -16.72 -13.25
N TYR A 295 -17.73 -17.81 -12.58
CA TYR A 295 -18.63 -18.62 -11.77
C TYR A 295 -19.02 -17.94 -10.46
N THR A 296 -18.20 -16.99 -9.98
CA THR A 296 -18.61 -16.10 -8.90
C THR A 296 -19.85 -15.30 -9.30
N LEU A 297 -20.00 -14.91 -10.57
CA LEU A 297 -21.14 -14.13 -11.04
C LEU A 297 -22.43 -14.96 -11.04
N SER A 298 -22.42 -16.11 -11.72
CA SER A 298 -23.58 -17.02 -11.77
C SER A 298 -23.93 -17.58 -10.39
N GLY A 299 -22.92 -17.91 -9.58
CA GLY A 299 -23.09 -18.41 -8.22
C GLY A 299 -23.68 -17.36 -7.28
N ASN A 300 -23.16 -16.13 -7.32
CA ASN A 300 -23.66 -15.03 -6.50
C ASN A 300 -25.13 -14.75 -6.81
N LEU A 301 -25.51 -14.74 -8.09
CA LEU A 301 -26.90 -14.61 -8.50
C LEU A 301 -27.76 -15.75 -7.94
N ALA A 302 -27.36 -17.01 -8.16
CA ALA A 302 -28.12 -18.17 -7.71
C ALA A 302 -28.28 -18.23 -6.18
N TRP A 303 -27.23 -17.87 -5.43
CA TRP A 303 -27.27 -17.73 -3.99
C TRP A 303 -28.19 -16.58 -3.56
N SER A 304 -28.04 -15.39 -4.14
CA SER A 304 -28.79 -14.18 -3.77
C SER A 304 -30.31 -14.37 -3.90
N THR A 305 -30.76 -15.18 -4.86
CA THR A 305 -32.20 -15.47 -5.05
C THR A 305 -32.84 -16.31 -3.93
N GLN A 306 -32.06 -16.98 -3.07
CA GLN A 306 -32.59 -17.89 -2.06
C GLN A 306 -31.81 -17.95 -0.74
N CYS A 307 -30.80 -17.12 -0.56
CA CYS A 307 -29.99 -17.10 0.65
C CYS A 307 -30.80 -16.66 1.88
N LEU A 308 -30.36 -17.09 3.06
CA LEU A 308 -30.99 -16.70 4.32
C LEU A 308 -30.81 -15.21 4.64
N ARG A 309 -29.74 -14.60 4.09
CA ARG A 309 -29.33 -13.21 4.31
C ARG A 309 -30.33 -12.20 3.75
N TYR A 310 -30.78 -12.37 2.52
CA TYR A 310 -31.71 -11.45 1.87
C TYR A 310 -33.18 -11.85 2.07
N HIS A 311 -33.46 -13.13 2.30
CA HIS A 311 -34.82 -13.66 2.35
C HIS A 311 -35.20 -14.14 3.76
N LYS A 312 -35.76 -13.23 4.59
CA LYS A 312 -36.17 -13.53 5.98
C LYS A 312 -37.13 -14.72 6.10
N ASN A 313 -37.95 -14.96 5.07
CA ASN A 313 -38.97 -16.02 5.03
C ASN A 313 -38.38 -17.42 4.72
N ILE A 314 -37.16 -17.48 4.19
CA ILE A 314 -36.49 -18.76 3.90
C ILE A 314 -35.89 -19.30 5.19
N LYS A 315 -36.00 -20.62 5.38
CA LYS A 315 -35.49 -21.34 6.54
C LYS A 315 -34.28 -22.20 6.17
N PRO A 316 -33.35 -22.41 7.11
CA PRO A 316 -32.25 -23.36 6.92
C PRO A 316 -32.77 -24.78 6.67
N ASN A 317 -31.98 -25.59 5.98
CA ASN A 317 -32.28 -27.02 5.80
C ASN A 317 -32.08 -27.80 7.11
N GLU A 318 -32.47 -29.08 7.14
CA GLU A 318 -32.42 -29.91 8.36
C GLU A 318 -30.99 -30.04 8.91
N SER A 319 -29.99 -30.26 8.06
CA SER A 319 -28.59 -30.39 8.47
C SER A 319 -28.06 -29.10 9.08
N GLN A 320 -28.38 -27.96 8.46
CA GLN A 320 -28.04 -26.63 8.98
C GLN A 320 -28.70 -26.37 10.33
N MET A 321 -29.97 -26.75 10.50
CA MET A 321 -30.65 -26.63 11.80
C MET A 321 -29.99 -27.49 12.88
N LEU A 322 -29.63 -28.74 12.56
CA LEU A 322 -28.94 -29.63 13.50
C LEU A 322 -27.59 -29.06 13.94
N ARG A 323 -26.78 -28.55 12.99
CA ARG A 323 -25.50 -27.88 13.32
C ARG A 323 -25.72 -26.63 14.17
N ALA A 324 -26.73 -25.82 13.86
CA ALA A 324 -27.06 -24.64 14.66
C ALA A 324 -27.44 -24.99 16.12
N THR A 325 -28.24 -26.04 16.33
CA THR A 325 -28.77 -26.36 17.66
C THR A 325 -27.88 -27.28 18.48
N GLU A 326 -27.17 -28.21 17.83
CA GLU A 326 -26.39 -29.26 18.51
C GLU A 326 -24.87 -29.10 18.36
N GLY A 327 -24.44 -28.26 17.42
CA GLY A 327 -23.04 -27.92 17.17
C GLY A 327 -22.34 -28.80 16.13
N VAL A 328 -21.31 -28.24 15.47
CA VAL A 328 -20.54 -28.93 14.42
C VAL A 328 -19.81 -30.18 14.91
N ALA A 329 -19.42 -30.22 16.18
CA ALA A 329 -18.74 -31.37 16.77
C ALA A 329 -19.61 -32.65 16.79
N LYS A 330 -20.94 -32.50 16.87
CA LYS A 330 -21.88 -33.63 16.80
C LYS A 330 -22.32 -33.95 15.37
N HIS A 331 -22.25 -32.96 14.48
CA HIS A 331 -22.70 -33.04 13.09
C HIS A 331 -21.58 -32.58 12.14
N PRO A 332 -20.46 -33.34 12.05
CA PRO A 332 -19.34 -32.99 11.19
C PRO A 332 -19.71 -33.13 9.69
N ALA A 333 -18.77 -32.78 8.81
CA ALA A 333 -18.95 -33.00 7.38
C ALA A 333 -19.04 -34.50 7.09
N THR A 334 -19.88 -34.84 6.14
CA THR A 334 -20.18 -36.22 5.71
C THR A 334 -19.59 -36.55 4.35
N TRP A 335 -19.16 -35.55 3.60
CA TRP A 335 -18.53 -35.73 2.30
C TRP A 335 -17.21 -36.47 2.43
N VAL A 336 -16.98 -37.41 1.51
CA VAL A 336 -15.78 -38.23 1.44
C VAL A 336 -15.24 -38.12 0.01
N PRO A 337 -13.91 -37.95 -0.18
CA PRO A 337 -13.30 -37.96 -1.51
C PRO A 337 -13.64 -39.26 -2.25
N LYS A 338 -14.15 -39.16 -3.48
CA LYS A 338 -14.28 -40.33 -4.37
C LYS A 338 -12.88 -40.73 -4.84
N ASP A 339 -12.41 -41.92 -4.42
CA ASP A 339 -11.13 -42.58 -4.79
C ASP A 339 -10.20 -41.74 -5.68
N THR A 340 -9.48 -40.81 -5.05
CA THR A 340 -8.25 -40.27 -5.63
C THR A 340 -7.14 -41.17 -5.10
N GLY A 341 -6.39 -41.82 -5.98
CA GLY A 341 -5.33 -42.78 -5.63
C GLY A 341 -4.10 -42.18 -4.93
N GLU A 342 -4.28 -41.09 -4.18
CA GLU A 342 -3.26 -40.44 -3.35
C GLU A 342 -3.79 -40.33 -1.93
N CYS A 343 -3.03 -40.91 -0.99
CA CYS A 343 -3.39 -41.11 0.39
C CYS A 343 -3.66 -39.77 1.12
N LEU A 344 -4.92 -39.45 1.40
CA LEU A 344 -5.37 -38.29 2.19
C LEU A 344 -5.47 -38.59 3.71
N ALA A 345 -4.73 -39.59 4.22
CA ALA A 345 -4.93 -40.12 5.56
C ALA A 345 -3.99 -39.59 6.66
N ASP A 346 -3.00 -38.75 6.36
CA ASP A 346 -1.96 -38.40 7.36
C ASP A 346 -2.06 -37.01 8.00
N ASN A 347 -3.00 -36.12 7.61
CA ASN A 347 -3.00 -34.73 8.13
C ASN A 347 -4.30 -34.23 8.78
N ILE A 348 -5.31 -35.08 9.03
CA ILE A 348 -6.48 -34.68 9.82
C ILE A 348 -6.33 -35.20 11.25
N GLN A 349 -5.48 -34.54 12.03
CA GLN A 349 -5.67 -34.45 13.48
C GLN A 349 -5.98 -32.99 13.82
N CYS A 350 -7.28 -32.68 13.89
CA CYS A 350 -7.77 -31.49 14.56
C CYS A 350 -7.44 -31.58 16.06
N ASN A 351 -6.23 -31.17 16.45
CA ASN A 351 -5.91 -30.86 17.84
C ASN A 351 -6.20 -29.38 18.08
N GLY A 352 -7.35 -29.12 18.71
CA GLY A 352 -7.69 -27.81 19.25
C GLY A 352 -6.68 -27.40 20.31
N LEU A 353 -5.80 -26.46 19.98
CA LEU A 353 -4.86 -25.83 20.90
C LEU A 353 -5.56 -24.74 21.74
N LEU A 354 -6.49 -25.14 22.59
CA LEU A 354 -6.91 -24.39 23.81
C LEU A 354 -7.44 -25.38 24.86
N SER A 355 -6.65 -26.41 25.17
CA SER A 355 -6.82 -27.17 26.41
C SER A 355 -5.45 -27.60 26.92
N GLU A 356 -4.81 -26.78 27.75
CA GLU A 356 -3.84 -27.32 28.70
C GLU A 356 -3.74 -26.43 29.94
N GLU A 357 -4.18 -27.03 31.04
CA GLU A 357 -4.11 -26.56 32.40
C GLU A 357 -2.64 -26.48 32.85
N LEU A 358 -2.26 -25.35 33.46
CA LEU A 358 -1.01 -25.26 34.20
C LEU A 358 -1.06 -26.19 35.44
N PRO A 359 0.03 -26.89 35.78
CA PRO A 359 0.00 -27.95 36.79
C PRO A 359 -0.25 -27.43 38.20
N MET A 360 -1.21 -28.10 38.85
CA MET A 360 -1.60 -27.96 40.25
C MET A 360 -0.41 -27.94 41.22
N VAL A 361 -0.31 -26.85 41.99
CA VAL A 361 0.41 -26.82 43.28
C VAL A 361 -0.64 -26.89 44.39
N ASN A 362 -0.64 -28.01 45.12
CA ASN A 362 -1.53 -28.31 46.25
C ASN A 362 -1.47 -27.24 47.36
N ILE A 363 -2.58 -26.54 47.61
CA ILE A 363 -2.93 -25.99 48.94
C ILE A 363 -4.44 -26.16 49.20
N ILE A 364 -4.78 -27.22 49.94
CA ILE A 364 -5.74 -27.32 51.05
C ILE A 364 -7.03 -26.46 51.01
N MET A 365 -8.16 -27.16 50.80
CA MET A 365 -9.49 -27.07 51.46
C MET A 365 -9.86 -25.77 52.21
N ARG A 366 -10.99 -25.14 51.81
CA ARG A 366 -12.15 -24.93 52.70
C ARG A 366 -13.38 -24.35 51.98
N GLU A 367 -14.52 -24.99 52.25
CA GLU A 367 -15.89 -24.53 52.01
C GLU A 367 -16.24 -23.24 52.77
N THR A 368 -17.14 -22.45 52.18
CA THR A 368 -18.27 -21.65 52.74
C THR A 368 -18.59 -20.58 51.68
N GLY A 369 -19.81 -20.32 51.20
CA GLY A 369 -21.11 -20.30 51.87
C GLY A 369 -21.73 -18.92 51.57
N ASP A 370 -22.92 -18.92 50.99
CA ASP A 370 -23.95 -17.87 50.97
C ASP A 370 -23.66 -16.44 50.42
N GLY A 371 -24.54 -16.02 49.49
CA GLY A 371 -25.48 -14.96 49.85
C GLY A 371 -25.40 -13.57 49.18
N VAL A 372 -26.34 -13.36 48.24
CA VAL A 372 -27.30 -12.22 48.10
C VAL A 372 -26.86 -10.78 47.73
N ASN A 373 -27.73 -10.18 46.89
CA ASN A 373 -28.04 -8.74 46.63
C ASN A 373 -27.06 -7.98 45.72
N GLY A 374 -27.47 -7.23 44.70
CA GLY A 374 -28.75 -6.61 44.35
C GLY A 374 -28.53 -5.12 44.03
N VAL A 375 -29.44 -4.53 43.24
CA VAL A 375 -29.72 -3.08 43.02
C VAL A 375 -29.06 -2.41 41.78
N ASP A 376 -29.83 -2.40 40.67
CA ASP A 376 -30.64 -1.29 40.09
C ASP A 376 -30.12 0.16 39.86
N ASP A 377 -30.79 0.72 38.82
CA ASP A 377 -31.08 2.12 38.43
C ASP A 377 -30.05 2.87 37.55
N ALA A 378 -30.31 3.12 36.26
CA ALA A 378 -31.34 3.96 35.62
C ALA A 378 -31.19 5.47 35.92
N ASN A 379 -30.96 6.30 34.89
CA ASN A 379 -31.92 7.32 34.38
C ASN A 379 -31.34 8.53 33.60
N ILE A 380 -32.12 8.94 32.57
CA ILE A 380 -32.45 10.30 32.09
C ILE A 380 -31.39 11.02 31.21
N VAL A 381 -31.58 11.37 29.92
CA VAL A 381 -32.66 12.02 29.11
C VAL A 381 -32.59 13.57 29.02
N ASN A 382 -32.76 14.07 27.78
CA ASN A 382 -33.00 15.44 27.26
C ASN A 382 -31.77 16.29 26.87
N GLY A 383 -31.74 17.03 25.76
CA GLY A 383 -32.80 17.35 24.79
C GLY A 383 -32.30 18.27 23.66
N VAL A 384 -33.13 18.36 22.63
CA VAL A 384 -33.01 19.07 21.34
C VAL A 384 -33.08 20.59 21.49
N ASN A 385 -32.42 21.34 20.59
CA ASN A 385 -32.93 22.63 20.14
C ASN A 385 -32.51 22.97 18.69
N HIS A 386 -33.51 23.20 17.84
CA HIS A 386 -33.42 23.78 16.49
C HIS A 386 -33.41 25.32 16.55
N GLY A 387 -32.80 25.98 15.56
CA GLY A 387 -32.87 27.44 15.41
C GLY A 387 -32.28 28.01 14.12
N ASN A 388 -33.14 28.13 13.11
CA ASN A 388 -33.14 28.86 11.82
C ASN A 388 -32.12 29.99 11.47
N ALA A 389 -31.74 29.96 10.18
CA ALA A 389 -31.77 31.00 9.13
C ALA A 389 -30.85 32.25 9.19
N ASN A 390 -30.02 32.43 8.14
CA ASN A 390 -30.19 33.46 7.10
C ASN A 390 -29.09 33.33 6.01
N GLY A 391 -29.52 33.41 4.74
CA GLY A 391 -28.65 33.32 3.57
C GLY A 391 -28.00 34.64 3.17
N LEU A 392 -27.03 34.54 2.26
CA LEU A 392 -26.59 35.59 1.35
C LEU A 392 -26.06 34.92 0.07
N ASP A 393 -26.77 35.19 -1.03
CA ASP A 393 -26.37 34.95 -2.42
C ASP A 393 -25.14 35.78 -2.81
N GLY A 394 -24.34 35.29 -3.77
CA GLY A 394 -23.30 36.11 -4.40
C GLY A 394 -22.29 35.41 -5.32
N ALA A 395 -22.75 34.99 -6.50
CA ALA A 395 -22.04 35.05 -7.80
C ALA A 395 -20.79 34.17 -8.10
N ASN A 396 -21.04 33.16 -8.94
CA ASN A 396 -20.49 32.95 -10.30
C ASN A 396 -18.99 33.16 -10.56
N HIS A 397 -18.29 32.06 -10.89
CA HIS A 397 -17.67 31.90 -12.22
C HIS A 397 -17.51 30.41 -12.58
N LEU A 398 -18.42 29.94 -13.44
CA LEU A 398 -18.32 28.71 -14.21
C LEU A 398 -17.54 29.00 -15.50
N ASN A 399 -16.59 28.12 -15.86
CA ASN A 399 -16.19 27.90 -17.24
C ASN A 399 -16.47 26.44 -17.58
N GLY A 400 -17.58 26.21 -18.27
CA GLY A 400 -17.87 24.95 -18.94
C GLY A 400 -17.16 24.89 -20.30
N ILE A 401 -16.89 23.68 -20.78
CA ILE A 401 -16.68 23.42 -22.20
C ILE A 401 -17.67 22.35 -22.63
N ALA A 402 -18.41 22.71 -23.67
CA ALA A 402 -19.58 22.03 -24.19
C ALA A 402 -19.25 20.84 -25.10
N CYS A 403 -20.23 19.95 -25.19
CA CYS A 403 -20.35 18.80 -26.07
C CYS A 403 -20.74 19.22 -27.50
N SER A 404 -20.29 18.48 -28.52
CA SER A 404 -20.92 18.50 -29.86
C SER A 404 -21.02 17.10 -30.47
N LYS A 405 -22.23 16.80 -30.98
CA LYS A 405 -22.69 15.55 -31.60
C LYS A 405 -22.45 15.50 -33.12
N ASP A 406 -22.70 14.30 -33.67
CA ASP A 406 -22.92 13.88 -35.07
C ASP A 406 -21.68 13.31 -35.80
N SER A 407 -21.72 12.24 -36.60
CA SER A 407 -22.57 11.04 -36.77
C SER A 407 -21.87 10.17 -37.83
N THR A 408 -22.01 8.83 -37.75
CA THR A 408 -21.88 7.81 -38.82
C THR A 408 -20.60 7.72 -39.67
N ASP A 409 -19.80 6.66 -39.51
CA ASP A 409 -19.82 5.50 -40.43
C ASP A 409 -18.86 4.37 -40.01
N ILE A 410 -19.32 3.14 -40.22
CA ILE A 410 -18.62 1.88 -39.93
C ILE A 410 -17.76 1.49 -41.13
N ARG A 411 -16.48 1.13 -40.94
CA ARG A 411 -15.79 0.06 -41.67
C ARG A 411 -14.40 -0.27 -41.13
N GLU A 412 -14.30 -1.55 -40.73
CA GLU A 412 -13.18 -2.49 -40.89
C GLU A 412 -11.83 -2.23 -40.21
N ALA A 413 -11.37 -3.32 -39.59
CA ALA A 413 -10.21 -3.45 -38.73
C ALA A 413 -8.89 -3.19 -39.45
N ASN A 414 -7.92 -2.65 -38.71
CA ASN A 414 -6.52 -3.05 -38.82
C ASN A 414 -5.82 -2.91 -37.47
N ILE A 415 -5.13 -3.99 -37.11
CA ILE A 415 -4.24 -4.14 -35.97
C ILE A 415 -2.98 -3.29 -36.22
N ILE A 416 -2.35 -2.84 -35.12
CA ILE A 416 -0.97 -2.33 -34.94
C ILE A 416 -0.89 -0.86 -34.48
N ASN A 417 -0.21 -0.68 -33.34
CA ASN A 417 0.52 0.49 -32.83
C ASN A 417 0.45 1.78 -33.66
N GLY A 418 0.00 2.87 -33.02
CA GLY A 418 0.29 4.23 -33.46
C GLY A 418 -0.87 5.20 -33.32
N ILE A 419 -0.68 6.19 -32.45
CA ILE A 419 -1.15 7.58 -32.50
C ILE A 419 -2.26 7.90 -33.52
N ASN A 420 -3.43 8.31 -33.03
CA ASN A 420 -4.36 9.24 -33.69
C ASN A 420 -4.92 10.14 -32.56
N GLY A 421 -4.79 11.46 -32.52
CA GLY A 421 -4.83 12.43 -33.60
C GLY A 421 -6.19 13.15 -33.60
N ARG A 422 -6.46 14.00 -32.59
CA ARG A 422 -7.43 15.09 -32.68
C ARG A 422 -6.85 16.37 -32.04
N ASP A 423 -6.35 17.21 -32.92
CA ASP A 423 -6.30 18.67 -32.88
C ASP A 423 -6.56 19.35 -31.53
N ASN A 424 -5.49 19.54 -30.77
CA ASN A 424 -5.22 20.80 -30.08
C ASN A 424 -3.72 20.87 -29.77
N ALA A 425 -3.08 21.95 -30.21
CA ALA A 425 -1.68 22.21 -29.91
C ALA A 425 -1.52 22.41 -28.39
N GLY A 426 -0.99 21.40 -27.70
CA GLY A 426 -0.63 21.45 -26.30
C GLY A 426 0.64 20.64 -26.08
N SER A 427 1.65 21.24 -25.45
CA SER A 427 2.90 20.54 -25.15
C SER A 427 2.67 19.53 -24.03
N VAL A 428 3.03 18.28 -24.26
CA VAL A 428 3.19 17.26 -23.22
C VAL A 428 4.65 16.81 -23.26
N ASN A 429 5.35 16.89 -22.13
CA ASN A 429 6.74 16.45 -21.95
C ASN A 429 7.76 17.05 -22.92
N GLY A 430 7.67 18.35 -23.22
CA GLY A 430 8.73 19.08 -23.95
C GLY A 430 8.81 18.79 -25.45
N PHE A 431 7.89 18.03 -26.04
CA PHE A 431 7.82 17.85 -27.48
C PHE A 431 6.86 18.87 -28.12
N THR A 432 7.36 19.60 -29.11
CA THR A 432 6.54 20.39 -30.04
C THR A 432 6.46 19.62 -31.35
N TYR A 433 5.25 19.35 -31.82
CA TYR A 433 5.01 18.74 -33.12
C TYR A 433 4.28 19.75 -34.02
N THR A 434 4.90 20.07 -35.15
CA THR A 434 4.28 20.79 -36.26
C THR A 434 4.24 19.86 -37.46
N ASN A 435 3.06 19.64 -38.02
CA ASN A 435 2.89 18.77 -39.18
C ASN A 435 3.45 19.44 -40.44
N GLY A 436 4.35 18.74 -41.13
CA GLY A 436 4.81 19.06 -42.47
C GLY A 436 6.23 19.65 -42.51
N GLY A 437 7.20 18.79 -42.79
CA GLY A 437 8.58 19.17 -43.11
C GLY A 437 9.58 18.48 -42.20
N ASP A 438 10.64 17.92 -42.80
CA ASP A 438 11.79 17.35 -42.12
C ASP A 438 12.30 18.29 -41.02
N VAL A 439 12.02 17.98 -39.75
CA VAL A 439 12.64 18.65 -38.62
C VAL A 439 13.08 17.61 -37.61
N ALA A 440 14.39 17.57 -37.40
CA ALA A 440 15.06 16.75 -36.40
C ALA A 440 14.45 16.94 -35.01
N ALA A 441 13.76 15.91 -34.50
CA ALA A 441 13.32 15.87 -33.12
C ALA A 441 14.54 15.57 -32.22
N LYS A 442 14.92 16.52 -31.37
CA LYS A 442 15.90 16.30 -30.30
C LYS A 442 15.17 15.86 -29.04
N ALA A 443 15.40 14.65 -28.56
CA ALA A 443 15.00 14.20 -27.23
C ALA A 443 16.24 14.09 -26.34
N ASN A 444 16.24 14.79 -25.21
CA ASN A 444 17.25 14.64 -24.14
C ASN A 444 18.73 14.65 -24.63
N GLY A 445 19.04 15.47 -25.63
CA GLY A 445 20.41 15.65 -26.12
C GLY A 445 20.93 14.58 -27.09
N ALA A 446 20.11 13.58 -27.46
CA ALA A 446 20.44 12.61 -28.50
C ALA A 446 19.73 12.97 -29.82
N ASP A 447 20.46 12.90 -30.93
CA ASP A 447 19.95 13.15 -32.27
C ASP A 447 19.26 11.89 -32.80
N ILE A 448 17.95 11.78 -32.55
CA ILE A 448 17.16 10.56 -32.77
C ILE A 448 17.09 10.19 -34.26
N ALA A 449 17.27 11.16 -35.17
CA ALA A 449 17.16 10.95 -36.61
C ALA A 449 18.39 10.25 -37.23
N GLN A 450 19.57 10.32 -36.60
CA GLN A 450 20.79 9.68 -37.14
C GLN A 450 20.93 8.21 -36.74
N ASP A 451 20.38 7.78 -35.60
CA ASP A 451 20.56 6.41 -35.11
C ASP A 451 19.60 5.38 -35.76
N TRP A 452 18.54 5.82 -36.43
CA TRP A 452 17.56 4.90 -37.04
C TRP A 452 17.94 4.42 -38.44
N ALA A 453 18.96 5.04 -39.05
CA ALA A 453 19.48 4.63 -40.34
C ALA A 453 20.61 3.60 -40.17
N VAL A 454 20.28 2.39 -39.74
CA VAL A 454 21.23 1.28 -39.86
C VAL A 454 21.35 0.92 -41.35
N SER A 455 22.48 1.27 -41.97
CA SER A 455 22.95 0.73 -43.26
C SER A 455 22.12 1.02 -44.53
N GLY A 456 21.39 2.14 -44.58
CA GLY A 456 20.70 2.57 -45.82
C GLY A 456 19.54 1.65 -46.26
N LYS A 457 19.04 0.81 -45.35
CA LYS A 457 17.81 0.03 -45.52
C LYS A 457 16.67 0.69 -44.75
N SER A 458 15.44 0.58 -45.25
CA SER A 458 14.26 1.09 -44.57
C SER A 458 14.08 0.35 -43.23
N CYS A 459 13.62 1.03 -42.19
CA CYS A 459 13.29 0.38 -40.91
C CYS A 459 12.26 -0.75 -41.07
N LEU A 460 11.45 -0.70 -42.13
CA LEU A 460 10.49 -1.75 -42.49
C LEU A 460 11.17 -3.00 -43.07
N ASP A 461 12.34 -2.86 -43.69
CA ASP A 461 13.09 -4.00 -44.27
C ASP A 461 13.72 -4.88 -43.17
N LEU A 462 13.98 -4.32 -41.98
CA LEU A 462 14.49 -5.06 -40.81
C LEU A 462 13.44 -5.99 -40.19
N PHE A 463 12.14 -5.71 -40.40
CA PHE A 463 11.05 -6.55 -39.93
C PHE A 463 10.65 -7.67 -40.91
N ASP A 464 11.35 -7.79 -42.06
CA ASP A 464 11.31 -9.04 -42.84
C ASP A 464 11.86 -10.17 -41.96
N PRO A 465 11.12 -11.27 -41.73
CA PRO A 465 11.54 -12.38 -40.89
C PRO A 465 12.94 -12.94 -41.20
N LYS A 466 13.39 -12.87 -42.47
CA LYS A 466 14.72 -13.33 -42.88
C LYS A 466 15.83 -12.37 -42.45
N ASN A 467 15.56 -11.07 -42.49
CA ASN A 467 16.50 -10.04 -42.05
C ASN A 467 16.54 -9.98 -40.52
N LEU A 468 15.39 -10.11 -39.85
CA LEU A 468 15.31 -10.14 -38.39
C LEU A 468 16.07 -11.32 -37.80
N MET A 469 15.96 -12.51 -38.42
CA MET A 469 16.72 -13.68 -37.97
C MET A 469 18.23 -13.51 -38.17
N THR A 470 18.65 -12.80 -39.22
CA THR A 470 20.08 -12.50 -39.45
C THR A 470 20.61 -11.55 -38.37
N VAL A 471 19.87 -10.51 -38.02
CA VAL A 471 20.23 -9.56 -36.96
C VAL A 471 20.18 -10.23 -35.58
N ALA A 472 19.16 -11.06 -35.31
CA ALA A 472 19.01 -11.76 -34.04
C ALA A 472 20.11 -12.81 -33.79
N LEU A 473 20.72 -13.35 -34.85
CA LEU A 473 21.84 -14.28 -34.77
C LEU A 473 23.21 -13.59 -34.82
N ASP A 474 23.25 -12.29 -35.12
CA ASP A 474 24.50 -11.53 -35.12
C ASP A 474 25.00 -11.34 -33.69
N ARG A 475 26.20 -11.83 -33.42
CA ARG A 475 26.86 -11.70 -32.12
C ARG A 475 27.71 -10.44 -32.00
N ASN A 476 27.89 -9.70 -33.10
CA ASN A 476 28.68 -8.48 -33.16
C ASN A 476 27.79 -7.24 -33.37
N LEU A 477 26.62 -7.23 -32.71
CA LEU A 477 25.77 -6.04 -32.66
C LEU A 477 26.54 -4.88 -32.01
N LYS A 478 26.19 -3.65 -32.40
CA LYS A 478 26.78 -2.44 -31.79
C LYS A 478 26.51 -2.47 -30.28
N ASP A 479 27.58 -2.39 -29.50
CA ASP A 479 27.48 -2.32 -28.05
C ASP A 479 26.72 -1.07 -27.60
N LEU A 480 26.00 -1.21 -26.49
CA LEU A 480 25.39 -0.11 -25.76
C LEU A 480 26.38 0.41 -24.73
N ASP A 481 26.58 1.73 -24.70
CA ASP A 481 27.42 2.38 -23.69
C ASP A 481 26.60 2.78 -22.44
N ASP A 482 27.29 3.34 -21.43
CA ASP A 482 26.69 3.77 -20.17
C ASP A 482 26.11 5.20 -20.22
N SER A 483 26.09 5.85 -21.39
CA SER A 483 25.70 7.25 -21.52
C SER A 483 24.26 7.48 -21.05
N VAL A 484 23.34 6.57 -21.38
CA VAL A 484 21.92 6.64 -21.02
C VAL A 484 21.71 6.50 -19.51
N ILE A 485 22.36 5.51 -18.88
CA ILE A 485 22.20 5.26 -17.44
C ILE A 485 22.85 6.36 -16.58
N LEU A 486 23.83 7.09 -17.11
CA LEU A 486 24.50 8.19 -16.41
C LEU A 486 23.81 9.55 -16.54
N GLN A 487 22.91 9.77 -17.51
CA GLN A 487 22.26 11.08 -17.71
C GLN A 487 21.55 11.63 -16.46
N PRO A 488 20.73 10.86 -15.73
CA PRO A 488 20.06 11.38 -14.54
C PRO A 488 21.03 11.86 -13.46
N TYR A 489 22.12 11.12 -13.24
CA TYR A 489 23.18 11.49 -12.30
C TYR A 489 23.96 12.74 -12.77
N HIS A 490 24.29 12.82 -14.06
CA HIS A 490 24.95 13.99 -14.64
C HIS A 490 24.10 15.25 -14.52
N TYR A 491 22.79 15.14 -14.73
CA TYR A 491 21.86 16.25 -14.50
C TYR A 491 21.93 16.74 -13.05
N LEU A 492 21.80 15.85 -12.07
CA LEU A 492 21.89 16.23 -10.66
C LEU A 492 23.22 16.92 -10.34
N LYS A 493 24.33 16.39 -10.86
CA LYS A 493 25.68 16.94 -10.66
C LYS A 493 25.85 18.33 -11.30
N SER A 494 25.12 18.63 -12.37
CA SER A 494 25.15 19.95 -13.02
C SER A 494 24.51 21.06 -12.18
N LEU A 495 23.68 20.70 -11.18
CA LEU A 495 23.01 21.67 -10.31
C LEU A 495 24.00 22.31 -9.32
N PRO A 496 23.83 23.60 -8.96
CA PRO A 496 24.77 24.32 -8.10
C PRO A 496 24.88 23.69 -6.70
N SER A 497 26.10 23.37 -6.24
CA SER A 497 26.33 22.77 -4.92
C SER A 497 27.28 23.62 -4.07
N LYS A 498 27.08 23.62 -2.74
CA LYS A 498 27.89 24.42 -1.78
C LYS A 498 29.25 23.78 -1.42
N GLY A 499 29.57 22.59 -1.93
CA GLY A 499 30.89 21.95 -1.75
C GLY A 499 31.27 21.54 -0.32
N ILE A 500 30.35 21.60 0.66
CA ILE A 500 30.65 21.37 2.08
C ILE A 500 31.27 19.99 2.35
N ARG A 501 30.84 18.95 1.63
CA ARG A 501 31.38 17.59 1.80
C ARG A 501 32.83 17.45 1.37
N ASP A 502 33.22 18.04 0.24
CA ASP A 502 34.61 17.99 -0.21
C ASP A 502 35.51 18.73 0.78
N GLN A 503 35.02 19.86 1.32
CA GLN A 503 35.72 20.60 2.39
C GLN A 503 35.83 19.78 3.68
N ALA A 504 34.82 19.00 4.05
CA ALA A 504 34.87 18.10 5.21
C ALA A 504 35.96 17.03 5.03
N ILE A 505 36.03 16.41 3.85
CA ILE A 505 37.06 15.42 3.51
C ILE A 505 38.44 16.06 3.58
N ASP A 506 38.62 17.22 2.96
CA ASP A 506 39.92 17.93 2.96
C ASP A 506 40.32 18.37 4.37
N ALA A 507 39.38 18.83 5.18
CA ALA A 507 39.61 19.20 6.57
C ALA A 507 40.01 17.99 7.42
N LEU A 508 39.29 16.87 7.32
CA LEU A 508 39.65 15.63 8.03
C LEU A 508 40.99 15.07 7.55
N ASN A 509 41.31 15.22 6.26
CA ASN A 509 42.57 14.72 5.72
C ASN A 509 43.78 15.49 6.24
N LYS A 510 43.60 16.74 6.69
CA LYS A 510 44.64 17.46 7.42
C LYS A 510 45.09 16.71 8.65
N TRP A 511 44.22 15.96 9.33
CA TRP A 511 44.55 15.13 10.48
C TRP A 511 44.98 13.71 10.09
N LEU A 512 44.20 13.06 9.22
CA LEU A 512 44.34 11.63 8.93
C LEU A 512 45.43 11.33 7.89
N ALA A 513 45.92 12.32 7.14
CA ALA A 513 47.04 12.15 6.20
C ALA A 513 46.88 10.94 5.25
N VAL A 514 45.66 10.71 4.78
CA VAL A 514 45.30 9.65 3.84
C VAL A 514 46.06 9.85 2.51
N PRO A 515 46.57 8.78 1.88
CA PRO A 515 47.23 8.87 0.59
C PRO A 515 46.36 9.60 -0.45
N ALA A 516 47.00 10.37 -1.34
CA ALA A 516 46.28 11.19 -2.32
C ALA A 516 45.35 10.37 -3.22
N GLU A 517 45.79 9.18 -3.67
CA GLU A 517 44.99 8.28 -4.49
C GLU A 517 43.73 7.79 -3.74
N SER A 518 43.90 7.28 -2.51
CA SER A 518 42.79 6.85 -1.66
C SER A 518 41.84 8.01 -1.33
N THR A 519 42.37 9.22 -1.12
CA THR A 519 41.55 10.42 -0.89
C THR A 519 40.65 10.73 -2.10
N VAL A 520 41.19 10.64 -3.33
CA VAL A 520 40.40 10.84 -4.56
C VAL A 520 39.31 9.77 -4.69
N ARG A 521 39.63 8.50 -4.42
CA ARG A 521 38.66 7.40 -4.44
C ARG A 521 37.56 7.60 -3.38
N ILE A 522 37.91 7.97 -2.15
CA ILE A 522 36.95 8.27 -1.07
C ILE A 522 36.04 9.44 -1.45
N LYS A 523 36.59 10.54 -2.00
CA LYS A 523 35.77 11.66 -2.51
C LYS A 523 34.78 11.19 -3.57
N SER A 524 35.24 10.37 -4.51
CA SER A 524 34.39 9.80 -5.57
C SER A 524 33.27 8.93 -5.00
N ILE A 525 33.57 8.05 -4.03
CA ILE A 525 32.58 7.23 -3.32
C ILE A 525 31.51 8.12 -2.68
N ILE A 526 31.91 9.08 -1.83
CA ILE A 526 30.97 9.96 -1.13
C ILE A 526 30.14 10.80 -2.11
N GLN A 527 30.71 11.24 -3.23
CA GLN A 527 29.99 11.99 -4.25
C GLN A 527 28.97 11.12 -5.01
N MET A 528 29.30 9.88 -5.34
CA MET A 528 28.37 8.93 -5.95
C MET A 528 27.24 8.58 -5.00
N LEU A 529 27.55 8.20 -3.77
CA LEU A 529 26.56 7.86 -2.74
C LEU A 529 25.62 9.02 -2.47
N HIS A 530 26.15 10.22 -2.29
CA HIS A 530 25.32 11.38 -2.03
C HIS A 530 24.41 11.72 -3.23
N GLY A 531 24.92 11.62 -4.46
CA GLY A 531 24.10 11.87 -5.64
C GLY A 531 23.01 10.81 -5.82
N ALA A 532 23.35 9.54 -5.63
CA ALA A 532 22.40 8.43 -5.66
C ALA A 532 21.32 8.60 -4.58
N SER A 533 21.70 8.90 -3.34
CA SER A 533 20.77 9.09 -2.24
C SER A 533 19.86 10.29 -2.48
N LEU A 534 20.36 11.41 -3.03
CA LEU A 534 19.51 12.55 -3.38
C LEU A 534 18.49 12.24 -4.48
N MET A 535 18.88 11.49 -5.51
CA MET A 535 17.94 11.09 -6.57
C MET A 535 16.82 10.21 -6.02
N LEU A 536 17.15 9.30 -5.10
CA LEU A 536 16.17 8.45 -4.44
C LEU A 536 15.32 9.22 -3.42
N ASP A 537 15.91 10.05 -2.56
CA ASP A 537 15.18 10.91 -1.61
C ASP A 537 14.20 11.80 -2.36
N ASP A 538 14.65 12.56 -3.37
CA ASP A 538 13.75 13.43 -4.16
C ASP A 538 12.54 12.68 -4.70
N MET A 539 12.71 11.42 -5.09
CA MET A 539 11.64 10.58 -5.60
C MET A 539 10.76 10.00 -4.49
N GLN A 540 11.36 9.49 -3.42
CA GLN A 540 10.66 8.90 -2.28
C GLN A 540 9.84 9.94 -1.52
N ASP A 541 10.33 11.17 -1.46
CA ASP A 541 9.73 12.33 -0.80
C ASP A 541 8.75 13.08 -1.73
N ALA A 542 8.66 12.65 -2.99
CA ALA A 542 7.89 13.31 -4.07
C ALA A 542 8.25 14.80 -4.25
N SER A 543 9.52 15.16 -4.02
CA SER A 543 10.02 16.53 -4.11
C SER A 543 9.99 17.04 -5.56
N PRO A 544 9.26 18.14 -5.86
CA PRO A 544 9.18 18.66 -7.23
C PRO A 544 10.45 19.43 -7.64
N LEU A 545 11.20 19.95 -6.66
CA LEU A 545 12.31 20.87 -6.89
C LEU A 545 13.57 20.44 -6.15
N ARG A 546 14.71 20.57 -6.81
CA ARG A 546 16.05 20.46 -6.23
C ARG A 546 16.87 21.67 -6.64
N ARG A 547 17.30 22.49 -5.67
CA ARG A 547 18.14 23.69 -5.90
C ARG A 547 17.50 24.69 -6.88
N GLY A 548 16.18 24.85 -6.80
CA GLY A 548 15.39 25.76 -7.64
C GLY A 548 15.20 25.29 -9.08
N LYS A 549 15.54 24.03 -9.38
CA LYS A 549 15.33 23.37 -10.67
C LYS A 549 14.44 22.13 -10.49
N PRO A 550 13.80 21.61 -11.54
CA PRO A 550 13.03 20.36 -11.44
C PRO A 550 13.88 19.22 -10.86
N SER A 551 13.29 18.38 -10.02
CA SER A 551 13.94 17.17 -9.52
C SER A 551 14.29 16.20 -10.66
N THR A 552 15.26 15.31 -10.44
CA THR A 552 15.74 14.39 -11.49
C THR A 552 14.63 13.50 -12.04
N HIS A 553 13.77 12.97 -11.16
CA HIS A 553 12.65 12.12 -11.55
C HIS A 553 11.56 12.88 -12.33
N SER A 554 11.43 14.20 -12.14
CA SER A 554 10.53 15.03 -12.94
C SER A 554 11.00 15.21 -14.38
N ILE A 555 12.30 15.00 -14.67
CA ILE A 555 12.87 15.12 -16.02
C ILE A 555 12.98 13.77 -16.72
N TYR A 556 13.57 12.78 -16.05
CA TYR A 556 13.88 11.47 -16.65
C TYR A 556 12.84 10.39 -16.33
N GLY A 557 11.85 10.71 -15.49
CA GLY A 557 10.89 9.75 -14.95
C GLY A 557 11.45 8.94 -13.79
N THR A 558 10.54 8.35 -13.02
CA THR A 558 10.83 7.53 -11.84
C THR A 558 11.73 6.34 -12.18
N ALA A 559 11.38 5.55 -13.19
CA ALA A 559 12.10 4.31 -13.53
C ALA A 559 13.58 4.54 -13.90
N GLN A 560 13.87 5.51 -14.77
CA GLN A 560 15.26 5.82 -15.16
C GLN A 560 16.06 6.38 -13.98
N THR A 561 15.41 7.16 -13.12
CA THR A 561 16.05 7.75 -11.93
C THR A 561 16.44 6.67 -10.91
N ILE A 562 15.55 5.71 -10.63
CA ILE A 562 15.84 4.54 -9.78
C ILE A 562 17.00 3.74 -10.36
N ASN A 563 16.94 3.41 -11.65
CA ASN A 563 17.97 2.62 -12.32
C ASN A 563 19.33 3.32 -12.26
N SER A 564 19.39 4.62 -12.55
CA SER A 564 20.61 5.43 -12.49
C SER A 564 21.16 5.52 -11.06
N ALA A 565 20.32 5.76 -10.06
CA ALA A 565 20.76 5.81 -8.66
C ALA A 565 21.32 4.47 -8.18
N THR A 566 20.65 3.37 -8.52
CA THR A 566 21.07 2.00 -8.16
C THR A 566 22.40 1.65 -8.82
N TYR A 567 22.56 2.00 -10.10
CA TYR A 567 23.84 1.87 -10.81
C TYR A 567 24.96 2.64 -10.14
N GLN A 568 24.71 3.85 -9.64
CA GLN A 568 25.72 4.62 -8.91
C GLN A 568 26.12 4.00 -7.57
N TYR A 569 25.21 3.32 -6.87
CA TYR A 569 25.59 2.52 -5.70
C TYR A 569 26.52 1.35 -6.06
N ILE A 570 26.29 0.68 -7.18
CA ILE A 570 27.15 -0.39 -7.69
C ILE A 570 28.53 0.17 -8.09
N GLN A 571 28.57 1.33 -8.75
CA GLN A 571 29.82 2.02 -9.08
C GLN A 571 30.59 2.43 -7.82
N ALA A 572 29.93 3.00 -6.82
CA ALA A 572 30.54 3.32 -5.53
C ALA A 572 31.11 2.08 -4.83
N THR A 573 30.40 0.96 -4.87
CA THR A 573 30.88 -0.33 -4.34
C THR A 573 32.14 -0.79 -5.06
N THR A 574 32.17 -0.64 -6.40
CA THR A 574 33.33 -0.98 -7.23
C THR A 574 34.53 -0.13 -6.84
N VAL A 575 34.37 1.19 -6.68
CA VAL A 575 35.47 2.08 -6.24
C VAL A 575 35.93 1.75 -4.81
N ALA A 576 35.00 1.44 -3.91
CA ALA A 576 35.32 1.03 -2.53
C ALA A 576 36.15 -0.26 -2.48
N SER A 577 35.87 -1.22 -3.37
CA SER A 577 36.63 -2.48 -3.47
C SER A 577 38.09 -2.29 -3.92
N GLN A 578 38.41 -1.14 -4.51
CA GLN A 578 39.74 -0.81 -5.01
C GLN A 578 40.56 0.07 -4.06
N LEU A 579 40.05 0.36 -2.87
CA LEU A 579 40.83 1.02 -1.81
C LEU A 579 41.92 0.07 -1.28
N GLY A 580 43.01 0.64 -0.75
CA GLY A 580 44.21 -0.13 -0.40
C GLY A 580 44.02 -1.10 0.77
N ASN A 581 43.09 -0.79 1.67
CA ASN A 581 42.75 -1.60 2.83
C ASN A 581 41.48 -2.44 2.55
N PRO A 582 41.56 -3.78 2.65
CA PRO A 582 40.41 -4.64 2.35
C PRO A 582 39.22 -4.45 3.32
N SER A 583 39.45 -3.90 4.52
CA SER A 583 38.36 -3.57 5.45
C SER A 583 37.45 -2.44 4.94
N CYS A 584 37.91 -1.61 4.00
CA CYS A 584 37.14 -0.51 3.43
C CYS A 584 35.84 -0.98 2.76
N LEU A 585 35.87 -2.11 2.04
CA LEU A 585 34.66 -2.66 1.44
C LEU A 585 33.66 -3.13 2.51
N ALA A 586 34.14 -3.76 3.59
CA ALA A 586 33.28 -4.19 4.69
C ALA A 586 32.65 -2.99 5.41
N ILE A 587 33.44 -1.94 5.69
CA ILE A 587 32.96 -0.67 6.25
C ILE A 587 31.90 -0.05 5.33
N PHE A 588 32.17 0.01 4.02
CA PHE A 588 31.23 0.54 3.05
C PHE A 588 29.90 -0.21 3.07
N ILE A 589 29.93 -1.54 3.00
CA ILE A 589 28.71 -2.37 3.00
C ILE A 589 27.93 -2.20 4.31
N GLU A 590 28.61 -2.26 5.45
CA GLU A 590 27.98 -2.08 6.77
C GLU A 590 27.27 -0.72 6.86
N GLU A 591 27.95 0.36 6.47
CA GLU A 591 27.40 1.70 6.55
C GLU A 591 26.29 1.94 5.52
N MET A 592 26.39 1.36 4.32
CA MET A 592 25.31 1.37 3.34
C MET A 592 24.05 0.70 3.87
N GLN A 593 24.17 -0.43 4.58
CA GLN A 593 23.02 -1.06 5.26
C GLN A 593 22.44 -0.14 6.32
N GLN A 594 23.28 0.51 7.14
CA GLN A 594 22.79 1.45 8.15
C GLN A 594 22.03 2.62 7.54
N LEU A 595 22.53 3.20 6.43
CA LEU A 595 21.85 4.27 5.70
C LEU A 595 20.44 3.85 5.27
N HIS A 596 20.30 2.65 4.69
CA HIS A 596 19.00 2.12 4.25
C HIS A 596 18.06 1.80 5.41
N VAL A 597 18.58 1.27 6.53
CA VAL A 597 17.76 1.07 7.74
C VAL A 597 17.26 2.41 8.27
N GLY A 598 18.11 3.44 8.30
CA GLY A 598 17.70 4.80 8.66
C GLY A 598 16.58 5.30 7.76
N GLN A 599 16.77 5.24 6.44
CA GLN A 599 15.77 5.63 5.46
C GLN A 599 14.45 4.88 5.63
N SER A 600 14.51 3.57 5.89
CA SER A 600 13.30 2.75 6.05
C SER A 600 12.42 3.21 7.20
N TYR A 601 13.00 3.69 8.31
CA TYR A 601 12.22 4.20 9.44
C TYR A 601 11.59 5.55 9.13
N ASP A 602 12.32 6.44 8.46
CA ASP A 602 11.80 7.75 8.02
C ASP A 602 10.58 7.55 7.10
N LEU A 603 10.71 6.70 6.09
CA LEU A 603 9.62 6.33 5.17
C LEU A 603 8.47 5.61 5.90
N HIS A 604 8.78 4.65 6.77
CA HIS A 604 7.77 3.89 7.51
C HIS A 604 6.92 4.81 8.38
N TRP A 605 7.54 5.75 9.10
CA TRP A 605 6.80 6.70 9.94
C TRP A 605 5.89 7.61 9.13
N THR A 606 6.40 8.16 8.02
CA THR A 606 5.65 9.01 7.10
C THR A 606 4.46 8.25 6.49
N GLU A 607 4.70 7.05 5.96
CA GLU A 607 3.67 6.24 5.27
C GLU A 607 2.59 5.74 6.24
N ASN A 608 2.99 5.33 7.44
CA ASN A 608 2.08 4.79 8.45
C ASN A 608 1.53 5.86 9.40
N ALA A 609 1.84 7.14 9.17
CA ALA A 609 1.45 8.28 10.01
C ALA A 609 1.76 8.07 11.51
N ARG A 610 2.88 7.41 11.80
CA ARG A 610 3.36 7.14 13.16
C ARG A 610 4.40 8.19 13.55
N CYS A 611 4.03 9.11 14.43
CA CYS A 611 4.99 10.05 15.00
C CYS A 611 6.02 9.29 15.87
N PRO A 612 7.33 9.38 15.58
CA PRO A 612 8.35 8.78 16.43
C PRO A 612 8.53 9.57 17.74
N SER A 613 9.10 8.89 18.74
CA SER A 613 9.70 9.55 19.91
C SER A 613 11.01 10.25 19.53
N VAL A 614 11.45 11.20 20.36
CA VAL A 614 12.74 11.90 20.13
C VAL A 614 13.93 10.92 20.09
N PRO A 615 14.04 9.91 20.97
CA PRO A 615 15.12 8.91 20.86
C PRO A 615 15.07 8.09 19.56
N GLU A 616 13.88 7.69 19.10
CA GLU A 616 13.71 6.99 17.82
C GLU A 616 14.18 7.90 16.66
N TYR A 617 13.72 9.15 16.62
CA TYR A 617 14.14 10.14 15.62
C TYR A 617 15.66 10.29 15.60
N LEU A 618 16.30 10.51 16.75
CA LEU A 618 17.75 10.65 16.82
C LEU A 618 18.48 9.39 16.34
N LYS A 619 17.94 8.20 16.62
CA LYS A 619 18.54 6.95 16.15
C LYS A 619 18.39 6.75 14.65
N MET A 620 17.26 7.18 14.08
CA MET A 620 17.06 7.24 12.63
C MET A 620 18.06 8.20 12.00
N VAL A 621 18.23 9.40 12.56
CA VAL A 621 19.19 10.41 12.09
C VAL A 621 20.63 9.87 12.10
N ASP A 622 21.03 9.19 13.18
CA ASP A 622 22.35 8.56 13.31
C ASP A 622 22.62 7.51 12.22
N LYS A 623 21.56 6.87 11.73
CA LYS A 623 21.61 5.85 10.67
C LYS A 623 21.56 6.46 9.27
N LYS A 624 20.56 7.31 8.98
CA LYS A 624 20.30 7.94 7.66
C LYS A 624 21.36 8.97 7.27
N THR A 625 21.74 9.84 8.19
CA THR A 625 22.65 10.97 7.89
C THR A 625 23.99 10.82 8.60
N GLY A 626 23.97 10.38 9.87
CA GLY A 626 25.18 10.05 10.61
C GLY A 626 25.97 8.89 9.99
N GLY A 627 25.29 7.94 9.32
CA GLY A 627 25.93 6.82 8.61
C GLY A 627 26.92 7.26 7.54
N MET A 628 26.62 8.34 6.81
CA MET A 628 27.51 8.84 5.76
C MET A 628 28.78 9.48 6.34
N PHE A 629 28.66 10.22 7.45
CA PHE A 629 29.82 10.78 8.16
C PHE A 629 30.67 9.69 8.80
N ARG A 630 30.04 8.67 9.43
CA ARG A 630 30.74 7.51 9.98
C ARG A 630 31.46 6.71 8.91
N MET A 631 30.82 6.47 7.76
CA MET A 631 31.47 5.83 6.61
C MET A 631 32.70 6.63 6.18
N LEU A 632 32.56 7.94 6.03
CA LEU A 632 33.67 8.81 5.64
C LEU A 632 34.84 8.71 6.61
N THR A 633 34.60 8.88 7.92
CA THR A 633 35.68 8.84 8.91
C THR A 633 36.33 7.47 8.99
N ARG A 634 35.54 6.38 8.92
CA ARG A 634 36.05 5.01 8.97
C ARG A 634 36.87 4.63 7.74
N LEU A 635 36.42 5.02 6.54
CA LEU A 635 37.19 4.81 5.30
C LEU A 635 38.51 5.59 5.32
N MET A 636 38.46 6.86 5.73
CA MET A 636 39.68 7.67 5.84
C MET A 636 40.64 7.12 6.89
N LEU A 637 40.13 6.65 8.03
CA LEU A 637 40.95 6.06 9.08
C LEU A 637 41.60 4.75 8.63
N ALA A 638 40.86 3.89 7.91
CA ALA A 638 41.36 2.62 7.40
C ALA A 638 42.48 2.79 6.34
N GLU A 639 42.40 3.84 5.53
CA GLU A 639 43.44 4.20 4.54
C GLU A 639 44.55 5.08 5.12
N SER A 640 44.42 5.51 6.38
CA SER A 640 45.37 6.41 7.02
C SER A 640 46.63 5.67 7.50
N PRO A 641 47.84 6.18 7.21
CA PRO A 641 49.06 5.67 7.82
C PRO A 641 49.13 5.97 9.33
N THR A 642 48.30 6.90 9.83
CA THR A 642 48.22 7.30 11.25
C THR A 642 47.22 6.49 12.07
N GLY A 643 46.51 5.53 11.45
CA GLY A 643 45.46 4.72 12.10
C GLY A 643 45.90 3.88 13.30
N ALA A 644 47.20 3.81 13.60
CA ALA A 644 47.72 3.15 14.81
C ALA A 644 47.61 4.00 16.09
N GLN A 645 47.36 5.31 15.99
CA GLN A 645 47.32 6.23 17.14
C GLN A 645 45.91 6.76 17.48
N ILE A 646 44.97 6.72 16.54
CA ILE A 646 43.60 7.20 16.69
C ILE A 646 42.66 6.09 16.25
N THR A 647 41.61 5.86 17.02
CA THR A 647 40.64 4.78 16.80
C THR A 647 39.32 5.31 16.25
N ASP A 648 38.49 4.42 15.71
CA ASP A 648 37.13 4.76 15.31
C ASP A 648 36.31 5.33 16.47
N ALA A 649 36.55 4.85 17.70
CA ALA A 649 35.88 5.34 18.90
C ALA A 649 36.13 6.84 19.15
N ASP A 650 37.32 7.33 18.79
CA ASP A 650 37.70 8.75 18.96
C ASP A 650 36.93 9.66 17.99
N LEU A 651 36.64 9.19 16.77
CA LEU A 651 35.91 9.97 15.75
C LEU A 651 34.39 9.71 15.75
N SER A 652 33.94 8.67 16.44
CA SER A 652 32.53 8.26 16.46
C SER A 652 31.62 9.32 17.06
N ARG A 653 32.06 9.96 18.15
CA ARG A 653 31.30 11.03 18.81
C ARG A 653 31.15 12.25 17.90
N PHE A 654 32.25 12.69 17.27
CA PHE A 654 32.21 13.76 16.26
C PHE A 654 31.24 13.42 15.12
N SER A 655 31.32 12.22 14.55
CA SER A 655 30.49 11.78 13.43
C SER A 655 28.99 11.74 13.78
N CYS A 656 28.67 11.32 15.00
CA CYS A 656 27.30 11.31 15.54
C CYS A 656 26.77 12.74 15.71
N LEU A 657 27.54 13.62 16.37
CA LEU A 657 27.14 15.00 16.61
C LEU A 657 26.93 15.78 15.31
N ILE A 658 27.84 15.62 14.34
CA ILE A 658 27.75 16.37 13.08
C ILE A 658 26.59 15.87 12.22
N GLY A 659 26.32 14.55 12.22
CA GLY A 659 25.16 13.97 11.56
C GLY A 659 23.84 14.49 12.14
N ARG A 660 23.73 14.51 13.47
CA ARG A 660 22.55 15.07 14.17
C ARG A 660 22.36 16.54 13.90
N PHE A 661 23.42 17.33 14.05
CA PHE A 661 23.37 18.76 13.77
C PHE A 661 22.96 19.03 12.33
N PHE A 662 23.55 18.33 11.36
CA PHE A 662 23.26 18.52 9.94
C PHE A 662 21.81 18.21 9.59
N GLN A 663 21.26 17.08 10.07
CA GLN A 663 19.87 16.70 9.78
C GLN A 663 18.86 17.64 10.44
N ILE A 664 19.02 17.91 11.75
CA ILE A 664 18.09 18.79 12.47
C ILE A 664 18.14 20.20 11.88
N ARG A 665 19.31 20.65 11.41
CA ARG A 665 19.47 21.92 10.74
C ARG A 665 18.78 21.92 9.37
N ASP A 666 18.93 20.86 8.57
CA ASP A 666 18.26 20.79 7.25
C ASP A 666 16.74 20.87 7.40
N ASP A 667 16.18 20.07 8.32
CA ASP A 667 14.74 20.07 8.62
C ASP A 667 14.27 21.44 9.15
N TYR A 668 15.05 22.07 10.04
CA TYR A 668 14.74 23.41 10.57
C TYR A 668 14.76 24.49 9.48
N GLN A 669 15.75 24.44 8.58
CA GLN A 669 15.88 25.40 7.48
C GLN A 669 14.77 25.22 6.44
N ASN A 670 14.32 23.99 6.17
CA ASN A 670 13.16 23.74 5.29
C ASN A 670 11.91 24.50 5.76
N LEU A 671 11.68 24.56 7.08
CA LEU A 671 10.52 25.23 7.67
C LEU A 671 10.65 26.75 7.82
N THR A 672 11.88 27.29 7.90
CA THR A 672 12.11 28.68 8.34
C THR A 672 12.82 29.58 7.32
N SER A 673 13.55 29.02 6.37
CA SER A 673 14.44 29.79 5.49
C SER A 673 13.79 30.16 4.16
N ALA A 674 13.86 31.45 3.81
CA ALA A 674 13.41 31.95 2.51
C ALA A 674 14.24 31.37 1.35
N ASP A 675 15.55 31.16 1.57
CA ASP A 675 16.43 30.54 0.55
C ASP A 675 16.03 29.08 0.30
N TYR A 676 15.70 28.33 1.35
CA TYR A 676 15.19 26.96 1.21
C TYR A 676 13.83 26.96 0.50
N ALA A 677 12.94 27.90 0.85
CA ALA A 677 11.66 28.04 0.17
C ALA A 677 11.80 28.29 -1.34
N GLN A 678 12.82 29.03 -1.77
CA GLN A 678 13.14 29.22 -3.19
C GLN A 678 13.77 27.96 -3.84
N GLN A 679 14.51 27.17 -3.07
CA GLN A 679 15.27 26.02 -3.61
C GLN A 679 14.48 24.71 -3.64
N LYS A 680 13.60 24.47 -2.67
CA LYS A 680 12.80 23.24 -2.53
C LYS A 680 11.29 23.49 -2.59
N GLY A 681 10.85 24.70 -2.27
CA GLY A 681 9.43 25.03 -2.06
C GLY A 681 9.17 25.42 -0.60
N PHE A 682 8.11 26.20 -0.37
CA PHE A 682 7.78 26.69 0.97
C PHE A 682 7.37 25.54 1.90
N ALA A 683 8.15 25.30 2.96
CA ALA A 683 7.93 24.24 3.96
C ALA A 683 7.57 22.90 3.31
N GLU A 684 8.42 22.46 2.39
CA GLU A 684 8.23 21.25 1.59
C GLU A 684 8.29 19.96 2.43
N ASP A 685 9.02 19.95 3.55
CA ASP A 685 8.97 18.82 4.51
C ASP A 685 7.53 18.56 5.04
N LEU A 686 6.66 19.58 5.04
CA LEU A 686 5.25 19.40 5.39
C LEU A 686 4.44 18.75 4.25
N ASP A 687 4.84 18.92 2.98
CA ASP A 687 4.26 18.17 1.85
C ASP A 687 4.76 16.74 1.83
N GLU A 688 6.03 16.49 2.19
CA GLU A 688 6.60 15.15 2.40
C GLU A 688 5.94 14.44 3.60
N GLY A 689 5.38 15.20 4.55
CA GLY A 689 4.81 14.67 5.79
C GLY A 689 5.85 14.13 6.74
N LYS A 690 7.10 14.59 6.58
CA LYS A 690 8.25 14.21 7.37
C LYS A 690 8.10 14.60 8.82
N TYR A 691 8.52 13.72 9.72
CA TYR A 691 8.57 14.01 11.15
C TYR A 691 9.88 14.72 11.53
N SER A 692 9.96 16.02 11.22
CA SER A 692 11.04 16.87 11.73
C SER A 692 11.02 16.96 13.26
N PHE A 693 12.18 17.24 13.88
CA PHE A 693 12.25 17.46 15.33
C PHE A 693 11.23 18.51 15.82
N ALA A 694 11.04 19.59 15.06
CA ALA A 694 10.07 20.64 15.37
C ALA A 694 8.62 20.11 15.37
N LEU A 695 8.27 19.26 14.40
CA LEU A 695 6.94 18.65 14.32
C LEU A 695 6.72 17.64 15.44
N ILE A 696 7.70 16.78 15.72
CA ILE A 696 7.64 15.80 16.83
C ILE A 696 7.42 16.53 18.15
N HIS A 697 8.22 17.56 18.44
CA HIS A 697 8.07 18.38 19.64
C HIS A 697 6.70 19.08 19.67
N CYS A 698 6.20 19.55 18.53
CA CYS A 698 4.88 20.18 18.44
C CYS A 698 3.76 19.20 18.81
N ILE A 699 3.73 18.02 18.18
CA ILE A 699 2.72 16.99 18.41
C ILE A 699 2.70 16.60 19.89
N GLN A 700 3.87 16.31 20.47
CA GLN A 700 3.99 15.92 21.86
C GLN A 700 3.56 17.04 22.82
N THR A 701 3.95 18.28 22.55
CA THR A 701 3.58 19.44 23.39
C THR A 701 2.09 19.73 23.35
N LEU A 702 1.47 19.69 22.17
CA LEU A 702 0.03 19.93 22.04
C LEU A 702 -0.79 18.80 22.67
N GLY A 703 -0.35 17.54 22.51
CA GLY A 703 -1.01 16.37 23.10
C GLY A 703 -0.88 16.29 24.63
N ALA A 704 0.23 16.76 25.21
CA ALA A 704 0.48 16.68 26.65
C ALA A 704 -0.27 17.73 27.49
N HIS A 705 -0.86 18.76 26.86
CA HIS A 705 -1.46 19.88 27.58
C HIS A 705 -2.90 20.14 27.15
N ALA A 706 -3.87 19.94 28.06
CA ALA A 706 -5.29 20.11 27.79
C ALA A 706 -5.67 21.49 27.20
N LYS A 707 -4.92 22.56 27.53
CA LYS A 707 -5.12 23.91 26.97
C LYS A 707 -4.89 23.99 25.44
N PHE A 708 -4.27 22.98 24.85
CA PHE A 708 -3.97 22.87 23.43
C PHE A 708 -4.80 21.79 22.72
N ALA A 709 -5.83 21.23 23.36
CA ALA A 709 -6.64 20.14 22.77
C ALA A 709 -7.18 20.49 21.37
N GLN A 710 -7.65 21.72 21.18
CA GLN A 710 -8.12 22.18 19.88
C GLN A 710 -7.00 22.28 18.84
N ASP A 711 -5.84 22.81 19.20
CA ASP A 711 -4.67 22.87 18.30
C ASP A 711 -4.18 21.45 17.95
N ALA A 712 -4.20 20.51 18.90
CA ALA A 712 -3.83 19.12 18.65
C ALA A 712 -4.78 18.46 17.63
N MET A 713 -6.09 18.67 17.78
CA MET A 713 -7.08 18.18 16.81
C MET A 713 -6.90 18.82 15.43
N HIS A 714 -6.67 20.14 15.37
CA HIS A 714 -6.42 20.84 14.11
C HIS A 714 -5.14 20.37 13.42
N LEU A 715 -4.03 20.23 14.16
CA LEU A 715 -2.78 19.70 13.60
C LEU A 715 -2.99 18.29 13.06
N HIS A 716 -3.66 17.42 13.81
CA HIS A 716 -3.97 16.06 13.35
C HIS A 716 -4.80 16.07 12.05
N ALA A 717 -5.85 16.91 11.98
CA ALA A 717 -6.68 17.05 10.79
C ALA A 717 -5.88 17.52 9.57
N LEU A 718 -4.96 18.49 9.73
CA LEU A 718 -4.11 18.97 8.65
C LEU A 718 -3.10 17.90 8.19
N LEU A 719 -2.49 17.15 9.11
CA LEU A 719 -1.59 16.05 8.76
C LEU A 719 -2.34 14.91 8.04
N MET A 720 -3.58 14.60 8.45
CA MET A 720 -4.42 13.63 7.75
C MET A 720 -4.85 14.13 6.36
N LYS A 721 -5.16 15.43 6.23
CA LYS A 721 -5.48 16.05 4.95
C LYS A 721 -4.29 15.95 3.98
N ARG A 722 -3.10 16.29 4.44
CA ARG A 722 -1.84 16.11 3.69
C ARG A 722 -1.70 14.69 3.15
N ARG A 723 -1.95 13.67 3.98
CA ARG A 723 -1.80 12.26 3.58
C ARG A 723 -2.74 11.87 2.43
N ILE A 724 -3.94 12.43 2.39
CA ILE A 724 -4.94 12.14 1.34
C ILE A 724 -4.61 12.90 0.06
N GLU A 725 -4.22 14.18 0.17
CA GLU A 725 -4.01 15.06 -0.98
C GLU A 725 -2.58 14.99 -1.54
N GLY A 726 -1.66 14.32 -0.83
CA GLY A 726 -0.24 14.20 -1.16
C GLY A 726 0.57 15.49 -0.95
N LYS A 727 -0.09 16.61 -0.63
CA LYS A 727 0.52 17.93 -0.39
C LYS A 727 -0.40 18.83 0.43
N LEU A 728 0.11 19.96 0.90
CA LEU A 728 -0.63 21.00 1.62
C LEU A 728 -0.63 22.32 0.87
N SER A 729 -1.73 23.08 1.01
CA SER A 729 -1.76 24.47 0.55
C SER A 729 -0.81 25.35 1.39
N VAL A 730 -0.40 26.49 0.84
CA VAL A 730 0.47 27.44 1.55
C VAL A 730 -0.17 27.93 2.85
N GLU A 731 -1.49 28.11 2.85
CA GLU A 731 -2.29 28.54 4.00
C GLU A 731 -2.29 27.46 5.08
N MET A 732 -2.45 26.19 4.71
CA MET A 732 -2.40 25.06 5.65
C MET A 732 -1.00 24.92 6.28
N LYS A 733 0.06 25.08 5.48
CA LYS A 733 1.44 25.08 5.98
C LYS A 733 1.66 26.22 6.97
N LYS A 734 1.16 27.43 6.67
CA LYS A 734 1.23 28.58 7.60
C LYS A 734 0.50 28.28 8.91
N GLU A 735 -0.63 27.59 8.87
CA GLU A 735 -1.37 27.21 10.07
C GLU A 735 -0.58 26.21 10.93
N ILE A 736 0.04 25.20 10.32
CA ILE A 736 0.94 24.28 11.02
C ILE A 736 2.11 25.04 11.66
N LEU A 737 2.74 25.96 10.93
CA LEU A 737 3.82 26.79 11.47
C LEU A 737 3.35 27.71 12.61
N ALA A 738 2.11 28.22 12.56
CA ALA A 738 1.51 28.99 13.65
C ALA A 738 1.35 28.14 14.92
N MET A 739 0.88 26.90 14.78
CA MET A 739 0.80 25.95 15.90
C MET A 739 2.18 25.58 16.45
N MET A 740 3.18 25.37 15.58
CA MET A 740 4.57 25.15 16.02
C MET A 740 5.14 26.35 16.80
N ASN A 741 4.79 27.57 16.40
CA ASN A 741 5.17 28.78 17.14
C ASN A 741 4.47 28.85 18.51
N LYS A 742 3.17 28.54 18.58
CA LYS A 742 2.40 28.48 19.83
C LYS A 742 2.97 27.45 20.81
N ALA A 743 3.39 26.28 20.30
CA ALA A 743 4.07 25.22 21.05
C ALA A 743 5.55 25.53 21.33
N LYS A 744 6.10 26.64 20.79
CA LYS A 744 7.52 27.04 20.86
C LYS A 744 8.48 26.00 20.26
N SER A 745 8.01 25.14 19.37
CA SER A 745 8.81 24.05 18.80
C SER A 745 9.98 24.54 17.94
N LEU A 746 9.79 25.60 17.15
CA LEU A 746 10.88 26.19 16.35
C LEU A 746 11.98 26.78 17.25
N ASN A 747 11.60 27.43 18.35
CA ASN A 747 12.56 27.95 19.33
C ASN A 747 13.29 26.84 20.08
N CYS A 748 12.58 25.76 20.43
CA CYS A 748 13.17 24.57 21.03
C CYS A 748 14.22 23.94 20.09
N THR A 749 13.87 23.80 18.81
CA THR A 749 14.77 23.28 17.76
C THR A 749 16.02 24.15 17.60
N LEU A 750 15.84 25.48 17.53
CA LEU A 750 16.97 26.42 17.44
C LEU A 750 17.88 26.37 18.67
N SER A 751 17.31 26.23 19.87
CA SER A 751 18.09 26.07 21.10
C SER A 751 18.90 24.78 21.09
N LEU A 752 18.29 23.66 20.66
CA LEU A 752 18.99 22.39 20.50
C LEU A 752 20.13 22.49 19.49
N LEU A 753 19.91 23.14 18.34
CA LEU A 753 20.95 23.33 17.32
C LEU A 753 22.15 24.12 17.85
N ARG A 754 21.92 25.18 18.64
CA ARG A 754 23.00 25.94 19.28
C ARG A 754 23.78 25.09 20.27
N GLN A 755 23.09 24.31 21.11
CA GLN A 755 23.75 23.41 22.06
C GLN A 755 24.55 22.30 21.36
N LEU A 756 24.01 21.73 20.27
CA LEU A 756 24.72 20.75 19.45
C LEU A 756 25.95 21.36 18.77
N PHE A 757 25.87 22.61 18.33
CA PHE A 757 27.01 23.34 17.78
C PHE A 757 28.10 23.54 18.82
N ASP A 758 27.74 23.99 20.03
CA ASP A 758 28.70 24.18 21.12
C ASP A 758 29.37 22.85 21.55
N GLU A 759 28.62 21.74 21.48
CA GLU A 759 29.17 20.40 21.71
C GLU A 759 30.11 19.95 20.59
N LEU A 760 29.77 20.26 19.33
CA LEU A 760 30.63 20.00 18.17
C LEU A 760 31.94 20.78 18.26
N GLU A 761 31.91 22.06 18.64
CA GLU A 761 33.12 22.87 18.82
C GLU A 761 34.02 22.32 19.93
N ARG A 762 33.42 21.86 21.04
CA ARG A 762 34.14 21.21 22.14
C ARG A 762 34.76 19.89 21.70
N GLU A 763 34.03 19.07 20.96
CA GLU A 763 34.54 17.82 20.42
C GLU A 763 35.70 18.03 19.44
N VAL A 764 35.60 19.03 18.55
CA VAL A 764 36.70 19.41 17.67
C VAL A 764 37.94 19.83 18.48
N GLY A 765 37.77 20.58 19.57
CA GLY A 765 38.88 20.92 20.47
C GLY A 765 39.53 19.71 21.14
N ILE A 766 38.74 18.71 21.54
CA ILE A 766 39.27 17.43 22.06
C ILE A 766 40.07 16.70 20.98
N LEU A 767 39.54 16.63 19.75
CA LEU A 767 40.22 16.03 18.62
C LEU A 767 41.52 16.77 18.25
N GLU A 768 41.54 18.10 18.28
CA GLU A 768 42.78 18.89 18.09
C GLU A 768 43.85 18.50 19.11
N GLY A 769 43.46 18.29 20.37
CA GLY A 769 44.33 17.77 21.42
C GLY A 769 44.85 16.36 21.13
N ASN A 770 43.96 15.45 20.71
CA ASN A 770 44.32 14.06 20.39
C ASN A 770 45.25 13.96 19.18
N PHE A 771 45.03 14.78 18.15
CA PHE A 771 45.88 14.85 16.95
C PHE A 771 47.12 15.74 17.15
N GLY A 772 47.22 16.47 18.27
CA GLY A 772 48.32 17.38 18.58
C GLY A 772 48.44 18.60 17.65
N ARG A 773 47.35 18.96 16.94
CA ARG A 773 47.33 20.10 16.01
C ARG A 773 45.91 20.61 15.73
N ASP A 774 45.82 21.93 15.57
CA ASP A 774 44.58 22.62 15.24
C ASP A 774 44.08 22.27 13.83
N ASN A 775 42.75 22.33 13.64
CA ASN A 775 42.11 22.13 12.34
C ASN A 775 41.19 23.28 12.00
N LEU A 776 41.81 24.40 11.63
CA LEU A 776 41.12 25.63 11.25
C LEU A 776 40.15 25.42 10.08
N SER A 777 40.45 24.50 9.14
CA SER A 777 39.54 24.21 8.03
C SER A 777 38.25 23.57 8.51
N LEU A 778 38.32 22.65 9.47
CA LEU A 778 37.12 22.03 10.03
C LEU A 778 36.30 23.06 10.82
N ARG A 779 36.96 23.92 11.61
CA ARG A 779 36.30 25.01 12.34
C ARG A 779 35.59 26.01 11.42
N VAL A 780 36.25 26.45 10.35
CA VAL A 780 35.65 27.35 9.34
C VAL A 780 34.44 26.69 8.68
N MET A 781 34.54 25.41 8.31
CA MET A 781 33.41 24.68 7.72
C MET A 781 32.22 24.61 8.68
N LEU A 782 32.46 24.34 9.98
CA LEU A 782 31.40 24.33 10.99
C LEU A 782 30.76 25.71 11.13
N GLU A 783 31.54 26.78 11.25
CA GLU A 783 31.03 28.16 11.34
C GLU A 783 30.15 28.56 10.15
N MET A 784 30.47 28.09 8.93
CA MET A 784 29.62 28.31 7.75
C MET A 784 28.23 27.66 7.87
N MET A 785 28.05 26.69 8.78
CA MET A 785 26.78 26.01 9.04
C MET A 785 26.06 26.53 10.30
N ARG A 786 26.61 27.51 11.02
CA ARG A 786 25.97 28.07 12.21
C ARG A 786 24.58 28.64 11.87
N VAL A 787 23.62 28.44 12.78
CA VAL A 787 22.21 28.86 12.66
C VAL A 787 21.84 30.06 13.50
#